data_AF-A0A5B0D0F1-F1
#
_entry.id   AF-A0A5B0D0F1-F1
#
_cell.length_a   1.000
_cell.length_b   1.000
_cell.length_c   1.000
_cell.angle_alpha   90.00
_cell.angle_beta   90.00
_cell.angle_gamma   90.00
#
_symmetry.space_group_name_H-M   'P 1'
#
loop_
_entity.id
_entity.type
_entity.pdbx_description
1 polymer ?
#
loop_
_entity_poly.entity_id
_entity_poly.type
_entity_poly.pdbx_seq_one_letter_code
_entity_poly.pdbx_strand_id
1 'polypeptide(L)'
;MTPSDESTFLNISLPSGTPRVEREGFLRLCSALTKATLDPADAIDRNVWFAKVGLGDLYNKPTLAAAANALIDLVEQGWILSTAYKHGPLLAAPPSNIDPVVEKARVRRQEHFRRDPQLRKPSVRRFVEGMEKPREFKGKLVTVFNLMRDGRELADSLTSAPDPSTVIRPYIQIVDGGKCDWTGYGLHDIWRYFRHTWSNAYFTVPGRSMPVLIRDAATPHHAVIGLAAISSPVVQIAERDQWIGWDTDTFLDDVRQAPSEKIASWIAGRVDTQLEEIYLDDLLAEDVLQPTDLQHPRSEAIALLRADAERHRQKHHRTPLSEVRQMEQDPWVERATSHLFRSKRAATLADTLEASLTLQPFFSPKPTAHGLRDALNDTKARAQLRRLIRRARGERVGTVIADLTVCGAVAPYNALAAGKLVGALAVSPKIIAAYRAKYTRPSEIASSMAGRPIERESRLSFISTTSLYGSGSSQYNRLRWPAEVVGGSNGEQISFTELGRSRSFGTSQFTDETVEALVRLSRIKGAVVRVNSVFGEGVSPRLRKVRLGLAALGWPSSELLKHGRERIVYGVKLVENLRDYSLGIDPDPEYLLNPELTDETSVGDWWFERWGRRRAEQPAVLEAMRSHRLIRPVSHGARVHLPPEDAEPSPSEATLFDAEGLQAK
;
A
#
# COMPACT_ATOMS: atom_id res chain seq x y z
N MET A 1 26.46 -26.98 11.58
CA MET A 1 25.13 -26.65 11.04
C MET A 1 24.47 -27.96 10.63
N THR A 2 23.27 -28.19 11.15
CA THR A 2 22.43 -29.33 10.74
C THR A 2 21.80 -29.05 9.38
N PRO A 3 21.31 -30.07 8.65
CA PRO A 3 20.61 -29.89 7.36
C PRO A 3 19.41 -28.93 7.41
N SER A 4 18.90 -28.62 8.61
CA SER A 4 17.88 -27.59 8.84
C SER A 4 18.36 -26.17 8.50
N ASP A 5 19.65 -25.88 8.68
CA ASP A 5 20.17 -24.52 8.52
C ASP A 5 20.39 -24.15 7.04
N GLU A 6 20.60 -25.14 6.15
CA GLU A 6 20.73 -24.91 4.70
C GLU A 6 19.44 -24.38 4.07
N SER A 7 18.27 -24.61 4.69
CA SER A 7 16.98 -24.13 4.20
C SER A 7 16.74 -22.62 4.40
N THR A 8 17.60 -21.94 5.15
CA THR A 8 17.41 -20.52 5.54
C THR A 8 18.20 -19.55 4.65
N PHE A 9 19.21 -20.07 3.93
CA PHE A 9 20.13 -19.26 3.13
C PHE A 9 19.80 -19.34 1.64
N LEU A 10 19.80 -18.19 0.97
CA LEU A 10 19.54 -18.03 -0.45
C LEU A 10 20.86 -17.92 -1.19
N ASN A 11 21.08 -18.77 -2.20
CA ASN A 11 22.22 -18.64 -3.08
C ASN A 11 22.05 -17.44 -4.02
N ILE A 12 23.02 -16.53 -3.99
CA ILE A 12 23.04 -15.30 -4.81
C ILE A 12 24.21 -15.29 -5.81
N SER A 13 24.72 -16.45 -6.18
CA SER A 13 25.71 -16.59 -7.24
C SER A 13 25.22 -15.99 -8.55
N LEU A 14 26.13 -15.37 -9.32
CA LEU A 14 25.78 -14.84 -10.64
C LEU A 14 25.49 -16.00 -11.62
N PRO A 15 24.64 -15.77 -12.65
CA PRO A 15 24.32 -16.78 -13.67
C PRO A 15 25.57 -17.39 -14.32
N SER A 16 25.52 -18.67 -14.70
CA SER A 16 26.66 -19.43 -15.26
C SER A 16 27.31 -18.80 -16.49
N GLY A 17 26.54 -18.08 -17.32
CA GLY A 17 27.03 -17.33 -18.50
C GLY A 17 27.71 -15.99 -18.20
N THR A 18 27.88 -15.61 -16.93
CA THR A 18 28.48 -14.32 -16.55
C THR A 18 30.00 -14.34 -16.75
N PRO A 19 30.62 -13.31 -17.35
CA PRO A 19 32.07 -13.24 -17.52
C PRO A 19 32.83 -13.45 -16.20
N ARG A 20 34.00 -14.10 -16.28
CA ARG A 20 34.81 -14.42 -15.09
C ARG A 20 35.18 -13.18 -14.29
N VAL A 21 35.54 -12.10 -14.97
CA VAL A 21 35.90 -10.80 -14.36
C VAL A 21 34.74 -10.22 -13.54
N GLU A 22 33.50 -10.33 -14.02
CA GLU A 22 32.31 -9.87 -13.28
C GLU A 22 32.05 -10.75 -12.05
N ARG A 23 32.20 -12.08 -12.18
CA ARG A 23 32.05 -13.01 -11.05
C ARG A 23 33.09 -12.74 -9.96
N GLU A 24 34.35 -12.58 -10.32
CA GLU A 24 35.42 -12.26 -9.38
C GLU A 24 35.19 -10.89 -8.72
N GLY A 25 34.76 -9.89 -9.49
CA GLY A 25 34.37 -8.58 -8.95
C GLY A 25 33.25 -8.68 -7.91
N PHE A 26 32.18 -9.41 -8.22
CA PHE A 26 31.08 -9.60 -7.28
C PHE A 26 31.51 -10.33 -6.01
N LEU A 27 32.37 -11.36 -6.11
CA LEU A 27 32.91 -12.07 -4.95
C LEU A 27 33.81 -11.17 -4.09
N ARG A 28 34.58 -10.25 -4.69
CA ARG A 28 35.34 -9.24 -3.92
C ARG A 28 34.39 -8.34 -3.13
N LEU A 29 33.30 -7.87 -3.73
CA LEU A 29 32.28 -7.09 -3.03
C LEU A 29 31.66 -7.88 -1.87
N CYS A 30 31.24 -9.12 -2.11
CA CYS A 30 30.68 -9.97 -1.05
C CYS A 30 31.65 -10.15 0.12
N SER A 31 32.92 -10.41 -0.19
CA SER A 31 33.96 -10.61 0.81
C SER A 31 34.24 -9.34 1.61
N ALA A 32 34.23 -8.18 0.95
CA ALA A 32 34.46 -6.90 1.59
C ALA A 32 33.30 -6.52 2.51
N LEU A 33 32.05 -6.73 2.08
CA LEU A 33 30.85 -6.48 2.90
C LEU A 33 30.74 -7.44 4.10
N THR A 34 31.13 -8.70 3.94
CA THR A 34 31.11 -9.69 5.05
C THR A 34 32.12 -9.34 6.15
N LYS A 35 33.25 -8.74 5.78
CA LYS A 35 34.30 -8.30 6.73
C LYS A 35 34.04 -6.90 7.29
N ALA A 36 33.06 -6.18 6.77
CA ALA A 36 32.77 -4.82 7.16
C ALA A 36 32.05 -4.80 8.51
N THR A 37 32.57 -4.03 9.46
CA THR A 37 31.75 -3.55 10.58
C THR A 37 30.95 -2.37 10.07
N LEU A 38 29.77 -2.63 9.54
CA LEU A 38 28.84 -1.58 9.14
C LEU A 38 28.17 -1.08 10.41
N ASP A 39 28.38 0.19 10.78
CA ASP A 39 27.54 0.82 11.78
C ASP A 39 26.12 0.84 11.18
N PRO A 40 25.15 0.17 11.82
CA PRO A 40 23.79 0.21 11.32
C PRO A 40 23.23 1.65 11.21
N ALA A 41 23.80 2.64 11.93
CA ALA A 41 23.36 4.04 11.91
C ALA A 41 23.76 4.80 10.64
N ASP A 42 24.77 4.32 9.92
CA ASP A 42 25.31 4.98 8.74
C ASP A 42 24.73 4.38 7.46
N ALA A 43 24.40 5.25 6.50
CA ALA A 43 24.02 4.80 5.18
C ALA A 43 25.25 4.26 4.43
N ILE A 44 25.07 3.19 3.66
CA ILE A 44 26.13 2.61 2.84
C ILE A 44 26.25 3.44 1.56
N ASP A 45 27.34 4.21 1.42
CA ASP A 45 27.68 4.81 0.13
C ASP A 45 28.16 3.72 -0.84
N ARG A 46 27.25 3.33 -1.74
CA ARG A 46 27.53 2.33 -2.78
C ARG A 46 28.75 2.67 -3.63
N ASN A 47 28.99 3.94 -3.92
CA ASN A 47 30.10 4.35 -4.79
C ASN A 47 31.45 4.14 -4.11
N VAL A 48 31.52 4.42 -2.80
CA VAL A 48 32.71 4.13 -1.98
C VAL A 48 33.00 2.63 -1.99
N TRP A 49 31.98 1.79 -1.82
CA TRP A 49 32.14 0.34 -1.85
C TRP A 49 32.56 -0.17 -3.22
N PHE A 50 31.94 0.34 -4.29
CA PHE A 50 32.29 -0.02 -5.67
C PHE A 50 33.75 0.35 -5.99
N ALA A 51 34.18 1.56 -5.61
CA ALA A 51 35.56 2.00 -5.76
C ALA A 51 36.53 1.10 -4.96
N LYS A 52 36.23 0.84 -3.68
CA LYS A 52 37.05 0.04 -2.77
C LYS A 52 37.36 -1.37 -3.29
N VAL A 53 36.42 -2.01 -3.98
CA VAL A 53 36.60 -3.37 -4.52
C VAL A 53 36.93 -3.39 -6.02
N GLY A 54 37.22 -2.23 -6.60
CA GLY A 54 37.60 -2.08 -8.01
C GLY A 54 36.48 -2.49 -8.96
N LEU A 55 35.22 -2.25 -8.59
CA LEU A 55 34.08 -2.36 -9.50
C LEU A 55 34.08 -1.09 -10.35
N GLY A 56 34.84 -1.13 -11.45
CA GLY A 56 34.94 -0.04 -12.42
C GLY A 56 33.63 0.17 -13.19
N ASP A 57 33.70 0.24 -14.53
CA ASP A 57 32.55 0.51 -15.40
C ASP A 57 31.38 -0.49 -15.23
N LEU A 58 30.47 -0.17 -14.30
CA LEU A 58 29.21 -0.88 -14.05
C LEU A 58 28.19 -0.60 -15.15
N TYR A 59 28.35 0.48 -15.92
CA TYR A 59 27.50 0.74 -17.06
C TYR A 59 27.71 -0.37 -18.09
N ASN A 60 28.92 -0.74 -18.49
CA ASN A 60 29.10 -1.83 -19.45
C ASN A 60 28.99 -3.26 -18.86
N LYS A 61 28.69 -3.39 -17.56
CA LYS A 61 28.56 -4.68 -16.85
C LYS A 61 27.20 -4.81 -16.14
N PRO A 62 26.09 -4.95 -16.89
CA PRO A 62 24.73 -4.86 -16.35
C PRO A 62 24.39 -5.97 -15.35
N THR A 63 24.98 -7.18 -15.49
CA THR A 63 24.75 -8.28 -14.53
C THR A 63 25.39 -7.94 -13.19
N LEU A 64 26.68 -7.58 -13.20
CA LEU A 64 27.40 -7.12 -12.02
C LEU A 64 26.74 -5.89 -11.37
N ALA A 65 26.31 -4.90 -12.17
CA ALA A 65 25.67 -3.69 -11.66
C ALA A 65 24.37 -4.01 -10.92
N ALA A 66 23.49 -4.83 -11.50
CA ALA A 66 22.24 -5.23 -10.87
C ALA A 66 22.48 -6.04 -9.59
N ALA A 67 23.42 -6.98 -9.61
CA ALA A 67 23.74 -7.80 -8.44
C ALA A 67 24.39 -6.99 -7.31
N ALA A 68 25.32 -6.09 -7.63
CA ALA A 68 26.04 -5.28 -6.66
C ALA A 68 25.11 -4.29 -5.95
N ASN A 69 24.25 -3.58 -6.71
CA ASN A 69 23.26 -2.67 -6.13
C ASN A 69 22.22 -3.41 -5.29
N ALA A 70 21.70 -4.55 -5.77
CA ALA A 70 20.75 -5.35 -5.00
C ALA A 70 21.37 -5.92 -3.71
N LEU A 71 22.64 -6.34 -3.75
CA LEU A 71 23.34 -6.83 -2.56
C LEU A 71 23.51 -5.74 -1.50
N ILE A 72 23.94 -4.54 -1.89
CA ILE A 72 24.12 -3.41 -0.96
C ILE A 72 22.79 -3.07 -0.29
N ASP A 73 21.72 -2.90 -1.07
CA ASP A 73 20.38 -2.62 -0.55
C ASP A 73 19.90 -3.66 0.48
N LEU A 74 20.18 -4.95 0.23
CA LEU A 74 19.80 -6.04 1.14
C LEU A 74 20.65 -6.01 2.42
N VAL A 75 21.97 -5.89 2.31
CA VAL A 75 22.88 -5.81 3.46
C VAL A 75 22.56 -4.60 4.33
N GLU A 76 22.28 -3.45 3.73
CA GLU A 76 21.89 -2.22 4.42
C GLU A 76 20.56 -2.37 5.18
N GLN A 77 19.67 -3.24 4.70
CA GLN A 77 18.43 -3.59 5.41
C GLN A 77 18.60 -4.72 6.44
N GLY A 78 19.85 -5.13 6.71
CA GLY A 78 20.22 -6.09 7.74
C GLY A 78 20.21 -7.54 7.29
N TRP A 79 20.15 -7.82 5.98
CA TRP A 79 20.34 -9.18 5.50
C TRP A 79 21.76 -9.67 5.80
N ILE A 80 21.87 -10.92 6.23
CA ILE A 80 23.13 -11.52 6.64
C ILE A 80 23.77 -12.18 5.43
N LEU A 81 24.94 -11.68 5.04
CA LEU A 81 25.77 -12.24 3.98
C LEU A 81 26.80 -13.20 4.55
N SER A 82 26.93 -14.37 3.91
CA SER A 82 27.98 -15.33 4.20
C SER A 82 28.68 -15.79 2.93
N THR A 83 30.01 -15.81 2.97
CA THR A 83 30.87 -16.34 1.90
C THR A 83 31.54 -17.66 2.29
N ALA A 84 31.13 -18.27 3.41
CA ALA A 84 31.79 -19.44 4.00
C ALA A 84 31.46 -20.78 3.30
N TYR A 85 30.59 -20.79 2.29
CA TYR A 85 30.07 -22.02 1.69
C TYR A 85 30.77 -22.40 0.39
N LYS A 86 30.97 -23.70 0.19
CA LYS A 86 31.52 -24.28 -1.06
C LYS A 86 30.69 -23.97 -2.31
N HIS A 87 29.46 -23.47 -2.15
CA HIS A 87 28.48 -23.26 -3.21
C HIS A 87 28.30 -21.78 -3.63
N GLY A 88 29.16 -20.87 -3.15
CA GLY A 88 29.11 -19.44 -3.48
C GLY A 88 28.52 -18.56 -2.37
N PRO A 89 28.30 -17.26 -2.64
CA PRO A 89 27.77 -16.32 -1.65
C PRO A 89 26.30 -16.62 -1.32
N LEU A 90 25.98 -16.59 -0.02
CA LEU A 90 24.65 -16.87 0.50
C LEU A 90 24.09 -15.68 1.30
N LEU A 91 22.78 -15.41 1.19
CA LEU A 91 22.06 -14.40 1.97
C LEU A 91 20.98 -15.03 2.84
N ALA A 92 20.85 -14.58 4.08
CA ALA A 92 19.72 -14.88 4.95
C ALA A 92 18.98 -13.60 5.35
N ALA A 93 17.65 -13.72 5.49
CA ALA A 93 16.83 -12.61 5.97
C ALA A 93 17.25 -12.19 7.39
N PRO A 94 17.12 -10.90 7.76
CA PRO A 94 17.41 -10.45 9.11
C PRO A 94 16.55 -11.23 10.13
N PRO A 95 17.14 -11.80 11.19
CA PRO A 95 16.36 -12.45 12.24
C PRO A 95 15.51 -11.40 12.98
N SER A 96 14.29 -11.79 13.34
CA SER A 96 13.46 -10.98 14.24
C SER A 96 14.07 -10.96 15.64
N ASN A 97 14.11 -9.79 16.28
CA ASN A 97 14.50 -9.71 17.68
C ASN A 97 13.29 -9.93 18.61
N ILE A 98 13.48 -10.72 19.67
CA ILE A 98 12.44 -10.99 20.67
C ILE A 98 12.12 -9.71 21.47
N ASP A 99 13.12 -8.84 21.70
CA ASP A 99 12.91 -7.55 22.37
C ASP A 99 12.14 -6.57 21.45
N PRO A 100 10.91 -6.17 21.83
CA PRO A 100 10.10 -5.23 21.06
C PRO A 100 10.76 -3.89 20.78
N VAL A 101 11.59 -3.38 21.69
CA VAL A 101 12.25 -2.08 21.57
C VAL A 101 13.35 -2.14 20.52
N VAL A 102 14.20 -3.16 20.60
CA VAL A 102 15.28 -3.40 19.64
C VAL A 102 14.70 -3.68 18.26
N GLU A 103 13.65 -4.50 18.16
CA GLU A 103 12.99 -4.79 16.88
C GLU A 103 12.35 -3.54 16.27
N LYS A 104 11.69 -2.70 17.07
CA LYS A 104 11.13 -1.41 16.59
C LYS A 104 12.22 -0.47 16.10
N ALA A 105 13.36 -0.40 16.77
CA ALA A 105 14.49 0.41 16.35
C ALA A 105 15.05 -0.09 14.99
N ARG A 106 15.21 -1.42 14.84
CA ARG A 106 15.64 -2.05 13.59
C ARG A 106 14.69 -1.75 12.42
N VAL A 107 13.38 -1.94 12.61
CA VAL A 107 12.38 -1.64 11.57
C VAL A 107 12.33 -0.14 11.26
N ARG A 108 12.47 0.74 12.25
CA ARG A 108 12.50 2.20 12.05
C ARG A 108 13.70 2.62 11.20
N ARG A 109 14.87 2.02 11.44
CA ARG A 109 16.09 2.24 10.65
C ARG A 109 15.87 1.90 9.17
N GLN A 110 15.28 0.73 8.88
CA GLN A 110 14.92 0.35 7.50
C GLN A 110 13.98 1.37 6.83
N GLU A 111 13.09 1.99 7.59
CA GLU A 111 12.19 3.04 7.07
C GLU A 111 12.91 4.37 6.81
N HIS A 112 13.81 4.78 7.71
CA HIS A 112 14.64 5.98 7.51
C HIS A 112 15.53 5.85 6.28
N PHE A 113 16.13 4.67 6.05
CA PHE A 113 16.90 4.41 4.83
C PHE A 113 16.09 4.68 3.54
N ARG A 114 14.77 4.49 3.56
CA ARG A 114 13.90 4.79 2.40
C ARG A 114 13.49 6.25 2.36
N ARG A 115 13.25 6.85 3.52
CA ARG A 115 12.74 8.22 3.66
C ARG A 115 13.83 9.25 3.39
N ASP A 116 15.03 9.05 3.89
CA ASP A 116 16.08 10.07 3.90
C ASP A 116 16.58 10.40 2.48
N PRO A 117 16.80 9.42 1.57
CA PRO A 117 17.03 9.73 0.16
C PRO A 117 15.91 10.55 -0.48
N GLN A 118 14.65 10.31 -0.10
CA GLN A 118 13.53 11.14 -0.55
C GLN A 118 13.62 12.57 0.01
N LEU A 119 14.00 12.76 1.27
CA LEU A 119 14.15 14.09 1.88
C LEU A 119 15.37 14.86 1.34
N ARG A 120 16.42 14.17 0.87
CA ARG A 120 17.58 14.78 0.20
C ARG A 120 17.27 15.27 -1.22
N LYS A 121 16.20 14.77 -1.87
CA LYS A 121 15.84 15.21 -3.23
C LYS A 121 15.67 16.75 -3.27
N PRO A 122 16.33 17.47 -4.20
CA PRO A 122 16.28 18.93 -4.24
C PRO A 122 14.86 19.50 -4.32
N SER A 123 13.94 18.81 -5.00
CA SER A 123 12.53 19.21 -5.08
C SER A 123 11.78 19.06 -3.76
N VAL A 124 12.14 18.09 -2.92
CA VAL A 124 11.54 17.88 -1.60
C VAL A 124 12.10 18.88 -0.60
N ARG A 125 13.42 19.13 -0.62
CA ARG A 125 14.05 20.18 0.22
C ARG A 125 13.44 21.56 -0.04
N ARG A 126 13.40 21.98 -1.32
CA ARG A 126 12.75 23.25 -1.73
C ARG A 126 11.30 23.35 -1.29
N PHE A 127 10.55 22.25 -1.34
CA PHE A 127 9.18 22.20 -0.84
C PHE A 127 9.12 22.43 0.68
N VAL A 128 9.93 21.71 1.46
CA VAL A 128 9.96 21.84 2.93
C VAL A 128 10.37 23.25 3.33
N GLU A 129 11.46 23.77 2.78
CA GLU A 129 11.96 25.13 3.04
C GLU A 129 10.93 26.19 2.64
N GLY A 130 10.24 26.00 1.51
CA GLY A 130 9.16 26.88 1.06
C GLY A 130 7.96 26.91 2.01
N MET A 131 7.62 25.79 2.64
CA MET A 131 6.55 25.72 3.65
C MET A 131 6.95 26.41 4.97
N GLU A 132 8.25 26.40 5.32
CA GLU A 132 8.77 27.04 6.54
C GLU A 132 9.02 28.55 6.37
N LYS A 133 9.11 29.05 5.14
CA LYS A 133 9.33 30.47 4.85
C LYS A 133 8.08 31.33 5.16
N PRO A 134 8.22 32.46 5.88
CA PRO A 134 7.13 33.40 6.11
C PRO A 134 6.53 33.92 4.82
N ARG A 135 5.20 34.02 4.80
CA ARG A 135 4.43 34.63 3.72
C ARG A 135 3.25 35.42 4.26
N GLU A 136 2.81 36.41 3.52
CA GLU A 136 1.61 37.18 3.89
C GLU A 136 0.34 36.43 3.49
N PHE A 137 -0.62 36.35 4.41
CA PHE A 137 -1.97 35.85 4.16
C PHE A 137 -2.96 36.62 5.03
N LYS A 138 -3.97 37.25 4.40
CA LYS A 138 -4.97 38.09 5.09
C LYS A 138 -4.34 39.14 6.03
N GLY A 139 -3.27 39.81 5.58
CA GLY A 139 -2.56 40.85 6.34
C GLY A 139 -1.71 40.34 7.52
N LYS A 140 -1.51 39.02 7.66
CA LYS A 140 -0.67 38.40 8.69
C LYS A 140 0.45 37.59 8.06
N LEU A 141 1.63 37.61 8.67
CA LEU A 141 2.71 36.69 8.30
C LEU A 141 2.43 35.30 8.88
N VAL A 142 2.33 34.31 8.01
CA VAL A 142 2.08 32.91 8.35
C VAL A 142 3.17 32.00 7.77
N THR A 143 3.40 30.88 8.44
CA THR A 143 4.21 29.73 8.00
C THR A 143 3.46 28.44 8.31
N VAL A 144 3.99 27.29 7.87
CA VAL A 144 3.47 25.99 8.30
C VAL A 144 3.52 25.79 9.82
N PHE A 145 4.39 26.51 10.55
CA PHE A 145 4.48 26.42 12.01
C PHE A 145 3.25 26.97 12.72
N ASN A 146 2.47 27.87 12.09
CA ASN A 146 1.19 28.30 12.64
C ASN A 146 0.17 27.16 12.75
N LEU A 147 0.37 26.06 12.01
CA LEU A 147 -0.45 24.85 12.07
C LEU A 147 0.05 23.84 13.13
N MET A 148 1.01 24.23 13.95
CA MET A 148 1.53 23.43 15.08
C MET A 148 1.05 24.04 16.39
N ARG A 149 0.86 23.20 17.41
CA ARG A 149 0.47 23.66 18.75
C ARG A 149 1.71 23.72 19.65
N ASP A 150 2.02 24.89 20.22
CA ASP A 150 3.10 24.98 21.21
C ASP A 150 2.73 24.11 22.42
N GLY A 151 3.63 23.20 22.78
CA GLY A 151 3.35 22.21 23.79
C GLY A 151 3.35 22.77 25.21
N ARG A 152 3.95 23.94 25.44
CA ARG A 152 3.88 24.63 26.74
C ARG A 152 2.50 25.24 26.93
N GLU A 153 2.01 25.96 25.93
CA GLU A 153 0.65 26.52 25.94
C GLU A 153 -0.40 25.42 26.12
N LEU A 154 -0.23 24.29 25.43
CA LEU A 154 -1.14 23.15 25.57
C LEU A 154 -1.10 22.56 26.99
N ALA A 155 0.11 22.32 27.53
CA ALA A 155 0.28 21.78 28.88
C ALA A 155 -0.32 22.73 29.95
N ASP A 156 -0.06 24.03 29.83
CA ASP A 156 -0.60 25.05 30.74
C ASP A 156 -2.12 25.11 30.65
N SER A 157 -2.68 25.09 29.43
CA SER A 157 -4.14 25.11 29.21
C SER A 157 -4.83 23.88 29.79
N LEU A 158 -4.26 22.68 29.60
CA LEU A 158 -4.82 21.43 30.15
C LEU A 158 -4.80 21.39 31.69
N THR A 159 -3.84 22.08 32.31
CA THR A 159 -3.70 22.12 33.78
C THR A 159 -4.59 23.18 34.42
N SER A 160 -4.80 24.32 33.73
CA SER A 160 -5.46 25.49 34.29
C SER A 160 -6.91 25.68 33.86
N ALA A 161 -7.35 25.05 32.77
CA ALA A 161 -8.72 25.20 32.28
C ALA A 161 -9.73 24.62 33.29
N PRO A 162 -10.83 25.34 33.61
CA PRO A 162 -11.91 24.81 34.44
C PRO A 162 -12.55 23.55 33.84
N ASP A 163 -12.61 23.50 32.51
CA ASP A 163 -13.02 22.33 31.74
C ASP A 163 -11.93 21.95 30.72
N PRO A 164 -11.05 21.00 31.05
CA PRO A 164 -9.99 20.53 30.17
C PRO A 164 -10.48 19.93 28.84
N SER A 165 -11.74 19.49 28.75
CA SER A 165 -12.29 18.92 27.51
C SER A 165 -12.39 19.97 26.40
N THR A 166 -12.53 21.25 26.75
CA THR A 166 -12.64 22.35 25.80
C THR A 166 -11.30 22.81 25.20
N VAL A 167 -10.18 22.37 25.78
CA VAL A 167 -8.82 22.78 25.39
C VAL A 167 -8.41 22.22 24.04
N ILE A 168 -8.98 21.09 23.63
CA ILE A 168 -8.74 20.44 22.35
C ILE A 168 -10.10 20.18 21.72
N ARG A 169 -10.37 20.78 20.55
CA ARG A 169 -11.64 20.63 19.84
C ARG A 169 -11.40 19.97 18.48
N PRO A 170 -11.30 18.63 18.44
CA PRO A 170 -10.94 17.92 17.23
C PRO A 170 -12.06 17.95 16.19
N TYR A 171 -11.70 18.16 14.94
CA TYR A 171 -12.63 18.07 13.82
C TYR A 171 -11.94 17.49 12.57
N ILE A 172 -12.73 16.91 11.68
CA ILE A 172 -12.24 16.29 10.44
C ILE A 172 -12.23 17.31 9.31
N GLN A 173 -11.08 17.45 8.66
CA GLN A 173 -10.92 18.18 7.42
C GLN A 173 -10.46 17.22 6.30
N ILE A 174 -11.33 17.00 5.31
CA ILE A 174 -10.99 16.24 4.11
C ILE A 174 -9.95 17.03 3.31
N VAL A 175 -8.90 16.35 2.85
CA VAL A 175 -7.87 16.96 2.00
C VAL A 175 -8.29 16.83 0.54
N ASP A 176 -8.76 17.93 -0.03
CA ASP A 176 -9.11 18.08 -1.43
C ASP A 176 -8.15 19.04 -2.15
N GLY A 177 -8.53 19.49 -3.36
CA GLY A 177 -7.75 20.46 -4.14
C GLY A 177 -7.78 21.90 -3.61
N GLY A 178 -8.46 22.14 -2.48
CA GLY A 178 -8.63 23.45 -1.88
C GLY A 178 -7.41 23.96 -1.10
N LYS A 179 -7.58 25.17 -0.55
CA LYS A 179 -6.60 25.86 0.30
C LYS A 179 -7.12 25.96 1.74
N CYS A 180 -6.21 25.98 2.70
CA CYS A 180 -6.52 26.18 4.10
C CYS A 180 -6.98 27.62 4.37
N ASP A 181 -8.13 27.79 5.02
CA ASP A 181 -8.74 29.11 5.28
C ASP A 181 -7.92 30.01 6.21
N TRP A 182 -7.03 29.42 7.00
CA TRP A 182 -6.22 30.08 8.04
C TRP A 182 -4.83 30.49 7.57
N THR A 183 -4.29 29.78 6.59
CA THR A 183 -2.90 29.99 6.15
C THR A 183 -2.76 30.15 4.65
N GLY A 184 -3.77 29.75 3.87
CA GLY A 184 -3.80 29.76 2.40
C GLY A 184 -3.02 28.62 1.75
N TYR A 185 -2.42 27.69 2.49
CA TYR A 185 -1.61 26.60 1.90
C TYR A 185 -2.55 25.58 1.25
N GLY A 186 -2.12 24.93 0.17
CA GLY A 186 -2.87 23.80 -0.37
C GLY A 186 -3.05 22.74 0.71
N LEU A 187 -4.25 22.16 0.86
CA LEU A 187 -4.50 21.16 1.90
C LEU A 187 -3.59 19.93 1.71
N HIS A 188 -3.33 19.56 0.45
CA HIS A 188 -2.36 18.52 0.11
C HIS A 188 -0.93 18.85 0.53
N ASP A 189 -0.50 20.12 0.44
CA ASP A 189 0.83 20.54 0.87
C ASP A 189 0.98 20.47 2.39
N ILE A 190 -0.06 20.88 3.12
CA ILE A 190 -0.11 20.73 4.58
C ILE A 190 0.03 19.26 4.96
N TRP A 191 -0.84 18.40 4.40
CA TRP A 191 -0.83 16.97 4.67
C TRP A 191 0.54 16.36 4.33
N ARG A 192 1.12 16.72 3.18
CA ARG A 192 2.44 16.24 2.73
C ARG A 192 3.57 16.69 3.65
N TYR A 193 3.58 17.95 4.10
CA TYR A 193 4.60 18.46 5.03
C TYR A 193 4.58 17.66 6.34
N PHE A 194 3.43 17.52 6.99
CA PHE A 194 3.33 16.75 8.22
C PHE A 194 3.64 15.27 8.00
N ARG A 195 3.31 14.71 6.82
CA ARG A 195 3.63 13.32 6.49
C ARG A 195 5.14 13.07 6.40
N HIS A 196 5.94 14.06 6.00
CA HIS A 196 7.40 13.97 5.96
C HIS A 196 8.06 13.90 7.35
N THR A 197 7.32 14.17 8.43
CA THR A 197 7.84 14.04 9.82
C THR A 197 7.95 12.59 10.29
N TRP A 198 7.27 11.65 9.64
CA TRP A 198 7.19 10.25 10.07
C TRP A 198 8.31 9.38 9.48
N SER A 199 8.57 8.23 10.09
CA SER A 199 9.71 7.38 9.73
C SER A 199 9.63 6.78 8.33
N ASN A 200 8.45 6.45 7.84
CA ASN A 200 8.28 5.82 6.52
C ASN A 200 8.21 6.83 5.39
N ALA A 201 8.83 6.52 4.26
CA ALA A 201 8.78 7.34 3.05
C ALA A 201 7.34 7.61 2.57
N TYR A 202 7.13 8.76 1.92
CA TYR A 202 5.85 9.14 1.34
C TYR A 202 5.75 8.67 -0.12
N PHE A 203 4.74 7.85 -0.41
CA PHE A 203 4.41 7.46 -1.79
C PHE A 203 2.91 7.62 -2.02
N THR A 204 2.54 7.94 -3.27
CA THR A 204 1.15 7.91 -3.68
C THR A 204 0.69 6.46 -3.81
N VAL A 205 -0.51 6.18 -3.28
CA VAL A 205 -1.15 4.86 -3.42
C VAL A 205 -1.96 4.88 -4.72
N PRO A 206 -1.72 3.94 -5.66
CA PRO A 206 -2.55 3.82 -6.87
C PRO A 206 -4.01 3.51 -6.52
N GLY A 207 -4.95 4.02 -7.33
CA GLY A 207 -6.38 3.80 -7.15
C GLY A 207 -7.03 4.86 -6.26
N ARG A 208 -7.98 4.45 -5.41
CA ARG A 208 -8.70 5.34 -4.50
C ARG A 208 -7.75 5.82 -3.40
N SER A 209 -7.71 7.12 -3.13
CA SER A 209 -6.98 7.72 -2.02
C SER A 209 -7.68 8.98 -1.52
N MET A 210 -7.92 9.07 -0.21
CA MET A 210 -8.56 10.18 0.47
C MET A 210 -7.74 10.56 1.71
N PRO A 211 -6.81 11.52 1.59
CA PRO A 211 -6.10 12.05 2.74
C PRO A 211 -7.02 12.92 3.59
N VAL A 212 -6.73 12.95 4.90
CA VAL A 212 -7.54 13.62 5.92
C VAL A 212 -6.60 14.28 6.94
N LEU A 213 -6.96 15.49 7.34
CA LEU A 213 -6.37 16.21 8.46
C LEU A 213 -7.35 16.15 9.64
N ILE A 214 -6.85 15.79 10.82
CA ILE A 214 -7.57 16.01 12.08
C ILE A 214 -7.04 17.32 12.66
N ARG A 215 -7.93 18.27 12.90
CA ARG A 215 -7.61 19.66 13.23
C ARG A 215 -8.13 20.03 14.61
N ASP A 216 -7.48 20.97 15.28
CA ASP A 216 -7.87 21.48 16.59
C ASP A 216 -8.49 22.88 16.48
N ALA A 217 -9.82 22.95 16.51
CA ALA A 217 -10.56 24.22 16.45
C ALA A 217 -10.36 25.11 17.70
N ALA A 218 -9.72 24.62 18.77
CA ALA A 218 -9.41 25.44 19.94
C ALA A 218 -8.25 26.43 19.70
N THR A 219 -7.52 26.31 18.59
CA THR A 219 -6.32 27.13 18.32
C THR A 219 -6.54 28.10 17.15
N PRO A 220 -5.90 29.29 17.12
CA PRO A 220 -6.23 30.35 16.16
C PRO A 220 -6.10 29.99 14.66
N HIS A 221 -5.23 29.04 14.33
CA HIS A 221 -5.00 28.61 12.94
C HIS A 221 -5.40 27.15 12.72
N HIS A 222 -6.15 26.58 13.65
CA HIS A 222 -6.62 25.20 13.64
C HIS A 222 -5.45 24.22 13.43
N ALA A 223 -4.61 24.12 14.46
CA ALA A 223 -3.43 23.27 14.49
C ALA A 223 -3.77 21.83 14.07
N VAL A 224 -2.80 21.15 13.46
CA VAL A 224 -2.96 19.75 13.05
C VAL A 224 -2.76 18.86 14.28
N ILE A 225 -3.77 18.06 14.60
CA ILE A 225 -3.72 17.02 15.63
C ILE A 225 -3.10 15.75 15.05
N GLY A 226 -3.46 15.40 13.82
CA GLY A 226 -2.99 14.18 13.18
C GLY A 226 -3.40 14.05 11.73
N LEU A 227 -2.87 13.00 11.10
CA LEU A 227 -3.11 12.65 9.71
C LEU A 227 -3.79 11.29 9.62
N ALA A 228 -4.77 11.19 8.73
CA ALA A 228 -5.30 9.92 8.27
C ALA A 228 -5.31 9.84 6.73
N ALA A 229 -5.37 8.64 6.17
CA ALA A 229 -5.70 8.44 4.77
C ALA A 229 -6.41 7.10 4.55
N ILE A 230 -7.55 7.15 3.87
CA ILE A 230 -8.27 5.98 3.40
C ILE A 230 -7.89 5.73 1.95
N SER A 231 -7.41 4.54 1.61
CA SER A 231 -6.95 4.20 0.27
C SER A 231 -7.44 2.84 -0.19
N SER A 232 -7.29 2.54 -1.48
CA SER A 232 -7.52 1.20 -2.01
C SER A 232 -6.72 0.18 -1.19
N PRO A 233 -7.36 -0.94 -0.80
CA PRO A 233 -6.73 -1.89 0.10
C PRO A 233 -5.64 -2.68 -0.62
N VAL A 234 -4.64 -3.13 0.14
CA VAL A 234 -3.71 -4.14 -0.34
C VAL A 234 -4.51 -5.42 -0.61
N VAL A 235 -4.49 -5.83 -1.89
CA VAL A 235 -5.11 -7.07 -2.34
C VAL A 235 -4.23 -8.23 -1.87
N GLN A 236 -4.84 -9.33 -1.37
CA GLN A 236 -4.16 -10.53 -0.86
C GLN A 236 -3.59 -10.41 0.58
N ILE A 237 -4.44 -10.04 1.54
CA ILE A 237 -4.13 -10.22 2.98
C ILE A 237 -4.94 -11.42 3.45
N ALA A 238 -4.31 -12.59 3.51
CA ALA A 238 -4.98 -13.85 3.83
C ALA A 238 -5.65 -13.80 5.22
N GLU A 239 -5.00 -13.20 6.22
CA GLU A 239 -5.50 -13.07 7.58
C GLU A 239 -6.81 -12.28 7.62
N ARG A 240 -6.88 -11.17 6.88
CA ARG A 240 -8.10 -10.36 6.74
C ARG A 240 -9.18 -11.16 6.00
N ASP A 241 -8.81 -11.77 4.87
CA ASP A 241 -9.78 -12.40 4.00
C ASP A 241 -10.41 -13.64 4.66
N GLN A 242 -9.63 -14.42 5.41
CA GLN A 242 -10.15 -15.52 6.22
C GLN A 242 -11.04 -15.02 7.36
N TRP A 243 -10.65 -13.94 8.05
CA TRP A 243 -11.46 -13.37 9.14
C TRP A 243 -12.82 -12.82 8.67
N ILE A 244 -12.87 -12.20 7.49
CA ILE A 244 -14.13 -11.77 6.87
C ILE A 244 -15.02 -12.97 6.49
N GLY A 245 -14.44 -14.16 6.30
CA GLY A 245 -15.14 -15.36 5.83
C GLY A 245 -15.42 -15.36 4.32
N TRP A 246 -14.86 -14.42 3.57
CA TRP A 246 -15.02 -14.32 2.12
C TRP A 246 -13.83 -14.89 1.33
N ASP A 247 -12.85 -15.50 2.02
CA ASP A 247 -11.83 -16.25 1.31
C ASP A 247 -12.50 -17.35 0.48
N THR A 248 -12.06 -17.54 -0.75
CA THR A 248 -12.82 -18.32 -1.73
C THR A 248 -13.06 -19.76 -1.27
N ASP A 249 -12.07 -20.37 -0.61
CA ASP A 249 -12.19 -21.75 -0.14
C ASP A 249 -13.05 -21.85 1.11
N THR A 250 -12.77 -20.99 2.09
CA THR A 250 -13.58 -20.88 3.31
C THR A 250 -15.06 -20.65 2.98
N PHE A 251 -15.35 -19.69 2.09
CA PHE A 251 -16.71 -19.41 1.66
C PHE A 251 -17.35 -20.63 0.98
N LEU A 252 -16.67 -21.28 0.04
CA LEU A 252 -17.22 -22.47 -0.63
C LEU A 252 -17.51 -23.61 0.34
N ASP A 253 -16.64 -23.81 1.33
CA ASP A 253 -16.83 -24.83 2.35
C ASP A 253 -18.03 -24.50 3.26
N ASP A 254 -18.22 -23.24 3.65
CA ASP A 254 -19.40 -22.77 4.38
C ASP A 254 -20.69 -22.98 3.57
N VAL A 255 -20.70 -22.61 2.28
CA VAL A 255 -21.85 -22.81 1.39
C VAL A 255 -22.14 -24.29 1.20
N ARG A 256 -21.12 -25.15 1.19
CA ARG A 256 -21.31 -26.60 1.09
C ARG A 256 -22.03 -27.16 2.32
N GLN A 257 -21.74 -26.63 3.51
CA GLN A 257 -22.40 -27.04 4.75
C GLN A 257 -23.85 -26.53 4.81
N ALA A 258 -24.11 -25.31 4.34
CA ALA A 258 -25.43 -24.69 4.37
C ALA A 258 -25.79 -24.02 3.03
N PRO A 259 -26.09 -24.81 1.98
CA PRO A 259 -26.47 -24.25 0.68
C PRO A 259 -27.83 -23.56 0.78
N SER A 260 -27.97 -22.40 0.13
CA SER A 260 -29.20 -21.61 0.15
C SER A 260 -29.63 -21.17 -1.26
N GLU A 261 -30.94 -21.00 -1.46
CA GLU A 261 -31.50 -20.47 -2.71
C GLU A 261 -31.01 -19.05 -2.99
N LYS A 262 -30.78 -18.24 -1.94
CA LYS A 262 -30.20 -16.89 -2.03
C LYS A 262 -28.83 -16.91 -2.69
N ILE A 263 -27.92 -17.79 -2.23
CA ILE A 263 -26.57 -17.91 -2.79
C ILE A 263 -26.61 -18.47 -4.21
N ALA A 264 -27.48 -19.47 -4.47
CA ALA A 264 -27.66 -20.02 -5.81
C ALA A 264 -28.12 -18.94 -6.80
N SER A 265 -29.09 -18.11 -6.39
CA SER A 265 -29.61 -17.01 -7.20
C SER A 265 -28.57 -15.92 -7.42
N TRP A 266 -27.78 -15.60 -6.39
CA TRP A 266 -26.65 -14.68 -6.52
C TRP A 266 -25.61 -15.19 -7.54
N ILE A 267 -25.19 -16.46 -7.45
CA ILE A 267 -24.21 -17.04 -8.40
C ILE A 267 -24.73 -16.96 -9.84
N ALA A 268 -26.00 -17.33 -10.07
CA ALA A 268 -26.62 -17.25 -11.40
C ALA A 268 -26.64 -15.80 -11.91
N GLY A 269 -27.16 -14.85 -11.10
CA GLY A 269 -27.20 -13.43 -11.48
C GLY A 269 -25.82 -12.79 -11.70
N ARG A 270 -24.76 -13.33 -11.08
CA ARG A 270 -23.38 -12.89 -11.32
C ARG A 270 -22.85 -13.25 -12.71
N VAL A 271 -23.35 -14.31 -13.34
CA VAL A 271 -23.04 -14.64 -14.73
C VAL A 271 -23.71 -13.61 -15.63
N ASP A 272 -24.99 -13.33 -15.42
CA ASP A 272 -25.76 -12.36 -16.21
C ASP A 272 -25.16 -10.95 -16.11
N THR A 273 -24.88 -10.48 -14.89
CA THR A 273 -24.25 -9.16 -14.66
C THR A 273 -22.91 -9.02 -15.40
N GLN A 274 -22.11 -10.09 -15.48
CA GLN A 274 -20.83 -10.04 -16.18
C GLN A 274 -20.99 -9.93 -17.70
N LEU A 275 -22.02 -10.57 -18.27
CA LEU A 275 -22.32 -10.45 -19.69
C LEU A 275 -22.77 -9.02 -20.04
N GLU A 276 -23.56 -8.37 -19.18
CA GLU A 276 -24.06 -6.99 -19.38
C GLU A 276 -23.00 -5.89 -19.21
N GLU A 277 -21.89 -6.20 -18.55
CA GLU A 277 -20.77 -5.27 -18.30
C GLU A 277 -19.62 -5.40 -19.31
N ILE A 278 -19.82 -6.14 -20.40
CA ILE A 278 -18.84 -6.31 -21.47
C ILE A 278 -19.38 -5.65 -22.74
N TYR A 279 -18.59 -4.74 -23.33
CA TYR A 279 -18.85 -4.25 -24.68
C TYR A 279 -18.70 -5.39 -25.68
N LEU A 280 -19.64 -5.56 -26.62
CA LEU A 280 -19.67 -6.72 -27.53
C LEU A 280 -19.58 -6.36 -29.01
N ASP A 281 -19.90 -5.13 -29.41
CA ASP A 281 -20.15 -4.78 -30.81
C ASP A 281 -18.98 -5.12 -31.74
N ASP A 282 -17.73 -4.88 -31.31
CA ASP A 282 -16.55 -5.20 -32.12
C ASP A 282 -16.26 -6.71 -32.19
N LEU A 283 -16.61 -7.47 -31.15
CA LEU A 283 -16.46 -8.93 -31.14
C LEU A 283 -17.51 -9.61 -32.04
N LEU A 284 -18.72 -9.05 -32.10
CA LEU A 284 -19.79 -9.49 -32.98
C LEU A 284 -19.51 -9.10 -34.44
N ALA A 285 -19.08 -7.86 -34.69
CA ALA A 285 -18.79 -7.37 -36.03
C ALA A 285 -17.61 -8.09 -36.71
N GLU A 286 -16.67 -8.60 -35.93
CA GLU A 286 -15.53 -9.38 -36.43
C GLU A 286 -15.73 -10.91 -36.36
N ASP A 287 -16.96 -11.37 -36.10
CA ASP A 287 -17.32 -12.80 -36.01
C ASP A 287 -16.48 -13.61 -34.99
N VAL A 288 -15.92 -12.95 -33.97
CA VAL A 288 -15.24 -13.63 -32.85
C VAL A 288 -16.28 -14.35 -31.97
N LEU A 289 -17.51 -13.83 -31.94
CA LEU A 289 -18.65 -14.33 -31.18
C LEU A 289 -19.93 -14.20 -32.02
N GLN A 290 -20.85 -15.16 -31.91
CA GLN A 290 -22.19 -15.03 -32.50
C GLN A 290 -23.23 -14.69 -31.41
N PRO A 291 -24.33 -13.98 -31.72
CA PRO A 291 -25.35 -13.63 -30.73
C PRO A 291 -25.94 -14.86 -30.00
N THR A 292 -26.05 -16.00 -30.69
CA THR A 292 -26.52 -17.26 -30.11
C THR A 292 -25.60 -17.82 -29.04
N ASP A 293 -24.28 -17.54 -29.11
CA ASP A 293 -23.29 -18.02 -28.14
C ASP A 293 -23.47 -17.38 -26.75
N LEU A 294 -24.16 -16.23 -26.67
CA LEU A 294 -24.47 -15.58 -25.39
C LEU A 294 -25.54 -16.34 -24.60
N GLN A 295 -26.51 -16.95 -25.31
CA GLN A 295 -27.61 -17.71 -24.72
C GLN A 295 -27.27 -19.20 -24.60
N HIS A 296 -26.55 -19.71 -25.59
CA HIS A 296 -26.17 -21.12 -25.71
C HIS A 296 -24.67 -21.23 -26.02
N PRO A 297 -23.82 -21.08 -25.00
CA PRO A 297 -22.37 -21.03 -25.20
C PRO A 297 -21.83 -22.32 -25.82
N ARG A 298 -20.98 -22.17 -26.85
CA ARG A 298 -20.28 -23.28 -27.50
C ARG A 298 -18.79 -23.28 -27.14
N SER A 299 -18.21 -24.46 -26.99
CA SER A 299 -16.77 -24.62 -26.72
C SER A 299 -15.88 -23.96 -27.78
N GLU A 300 -16.33 -23.94 -29.04
CA GLU A 300 -15.64 -23.28 -30.15
C GLU A 300 -15.57 -21.76 -29.96
N ALA A 301 -16.69 -21.11 -29.62
CA ALA A 301 -16.73 -19.66 -29.35
C ALA A 301 -15.82 -19.27 -28.17
N ILE A 302 -15.81 -20.09 -27.11
CA ILE A 302 -14.90 -19.90 -25.97
C ILE A 302 -13.43 -19.97 -26.42
N ALA A 303 -13.09 -20.93 -27.29
CA ALA A 303 -11.73 -21.06 -27.82
C ALA A 303 -11.32 -19.86 -28.69
N LEU A 304 -12.22 -19.36 -29.54
CA LEU A 304 -12.01 -18.17 -30.37
C LEU A 304 -11.76 -16.93 -29.52
N LEU A 305 -12.57 -16.70 -28.47
CA LEU A 305 -12.37 -15.59 -27.53
C LEU A 305 -11.02 -15.70 -26.79
N ARG A 306 -10.61 -16.91 -26.39
CA ARG A 306 -9.28 -17.13 -25.76
C ARG A 306 -8.15 -16.80 -26.74
N ALA A 307 -8.29 -17.15 -28.01
CA ALA A 307 -7.31 -16.82 -29.05
C ALA A 307 -7.25 -15.31 -29.34
N ASP A 308 -8.40 -14.63 -29.44
CA ASP A 308 -8.47 -13.17 -29.61
C ASP A 308 -7.83 -12.45 -28.43
N ALA A 309 -8.10 -12.91 -27.20
CA ALA A 309 -7.52 -12.36 -25.99
C ALA A 309 -5.98 -12.38 -26.01
N GLU A 310 -5.38 -13.51 -26.40
CA GLU A 310 -3.93 -13.66 -26.47
C GLU A 310 -3.32 -12.85 -27.64
N ARG A 311 -3.97 -12.84 -28.81
CA ARG A 311 -3.58 -12.01 -29.96
C ARG A 311 -3.49 -10.53 -29.58
N HIS A 312 -4.53 -10.01 -28.92
CA HIS A 312 -4.57 -8.60 -28.51
C HIS A 312 -3.63 -8.29 -27.35
N ARG A 313 -3.36 -9.24 -26.45
CA ARG A 313 -2.31 -9.10 -25.42
C ARG A 313 -0.94 -8.89 -26.06
N GLN A 314 -0.60 -9.69 -27.06
CA GLN A 314 0.68 -9.58 -27.77
C GLN A 314 0.81 -8.27 -28.54
N LYS A 315 -0.29 -7.79 -29.17
CA LYS A 315 -0.33 -6.48 -29.82
C LYS A 315 -0.10 -5.36 -28.81
N HIS A 316 -0.80 -5.36 -27.68
CA HIS A 316 -0.64 -4.35 -26.61
C HIS A 316 0.81 -4.24 -26.11
N HIS A 317 1.48 -5.39 -25.91
CA HIS A 317 2.89 -5.39 -25.48
C HIS A 317 3.86 -4.77 -26.51
N ARG A 318 3.45 -4.70 -27.79
CA ARG A 318 4.23 -4.08 -28.88
C ARG A 318 3.88 -2.60 -29.09
N THR A 319 2.74 -2.13 -28.57
CA THR A 319 2.29 -0.73 -28.72
C THR A 319 3.18 0.25 -27.94
N PRO A 320 3.60 1.38 -28.54
CA PRO A 320 4.32 2.45 -27.83
C PRO A 320 3.52 3.08 -26.68
N LEU A 321 4.22 3.48 -25.61
CA LEU A 321 3.58 4.04 -24.41
C LEU A 321 2.86 5.38 -24.66
N SER A 322 3.34 6.17 -25.62
CA SER A 322 2.74 7.47 -25.98
C SER A 322 1.31 7.30 -26.52
N GLU A 323 1.10 6.30 -27.37
CA GLU A 323 -0.21 5.99 -27.96
C GLU A 323 -1.19 5.51 -26.88
N VAL A 324 -0.74 4.61 -26.00
CA VAL A 324 -1.58 4.09 -24.90
C VAL A 324 -2.07 5.21 -23.96
N ARG A 325 -1.24 6.23 -23.70
CA ARG A 325 -1.61 7.36 -22.83
C ARG A 325 -2.60 8.32 -23.47
N GLN A 326 -2.58 8.48 -24.79
CA GLN A 326 -3.59 9.29 -25.48
C GLN A 326 -4.96 8.64 -25.36
N MET A 327 -5.02 7.31 -25.51
CA MET A 327 -6.26 6.54 -25.35
C MET A 327 -6.87 6.58 -23.94
N GLU A 328 -6.09 6.88 -22.90
CA GLU A 328 -6.61 7.10 -21.54
C GLU A 328 -7.45 8.39 -21.41
N GLN A 329 -7.59 9.19 -22.47
CA GLN A 329 -8.45 10.39 -22.51
C GLN A 329 -9.69 10.21 -23.40
N ASP A 330 -9.72 9.13 -24.19
CA ASP A 330 -10.75 8.89 -25.20
C ASP A 330 -12.08 8.39 -24.60
N PRO A 331 -13.20 8.47 -25.37
CA PRO A 331 -14.49 7.89 -25.01
C PRO A 331 -14.40 6.41 -24.64
N TRP A 332 -15.36 5.93 -23.84
CA TRP A 332 -15.33 4.57 -23.29
C TRP A 332 -15.30 3.46 -24.35
N VAL A 333 -15.96 3.66 -25.49
CA VAL A 333 -15.97 2.71 -26.61
C VAL A 333 -14.57 2.56 -27.23
N GLU A 334 -13.88 3.67 -27.48
CA GLU A 334 -12.51 3.66 -28.03
C GLU A 334 -11.52 2.98 -27.06
N ARG A 335 -11.71 3.20 -25.76
CA ARG A 335 -10.95 2.44 -24.74
C ARG A 335 -11.28 0.96 -24.78
N ALA A 336 -12.55 0.59 -24.90
CA ALA A 336 -12.98 -0.81 -24.93
C ALA A 336 -12.38 -1.58 -26.11
N THR A 337 -12.23 -0.94 -27.27
CA THR A 337 -11.64 -1.53 -28.49
C THR A 337 -10.10 -1.48 -28.52
N SER A 338 -9.46 -0.76 -27.59
CA SER A 338 -8.00 -0.80 -27.43
C SER A 338 -7.47 -2.23 -27.23
N HIS A 339 -6.22 -2.49 -27.61
CA HIS A 339 -5.65 -3.84 -27.48
C HIS A 339 -5.63 -4.38 -26.05
N LEU A 340 -5.40 -3.51 -25.04
CA LEU A 340 -5.43 -3.92 -23.64
C LEU A 340 -6.84 -4.35 -23.20
N PHE A 341 -7.86 -3.53 -23.46
CA PHE A 341 -9.21 -3.80 -22.99
C PHE A 341 -9.92 -4.85 -23.84
N ARG A 342 -9.68 -4.93 -25.15
CA ARG A 342 -10.16 -6.05 -25.96
C ARG A 342 -9.62 -7.38 -25.46
N SER A 343 -8.31 -7.46 -25.17
CA SER A 343 -7.72 -8.66 -24.58
C SER A 343 -8.40 -9.08 -23.27
N LYS A 344 -8.67 -8.11 -22.39
CA LYS A 344 -9.36 -8.35 -21.12
C LYS A 344 -10.82 -8.74 -21.30
N ARG A 345 -11.58 -8.06 -22.16
CA ARG A 345 -12.99 -8.34 -22.46
C ARG A 345 -13.13 -9.75 -23.01
N ALA A 346 -12.36 -10.11 -24.05
CA ALA A 346 -12.39 -11.43 -24.65
C ALA A 346 -12.05 -12.54 -23.63
N ALA A 347 -11.00 -12.36 -22.81
CA ALA A 347 -10.66 -13.31 -21.76
C ALA A 347 -11.77 -13.44 -20.69
N THR A 348 -12.31 -12.30 -20.26
CA THR A 348 -13.37 -12.24 -19.22
C THR A 348 -14.65 -12.90 -19.73
N LEU A 349 -15.02 -12.63 -20.99
CA LEU A 349 -16.18 -13.21 -21.65
C LEU A 349 -16.03 -14.72 -21.84
N ALA A 350 -14.87 -15.19 -22.31
CA ALA A 350 -14.59 -16.62 -22.45
C ALA A 350 -14.78 -17.37 -21.12
N ASP A 351 -14.22 -16.84 -20.03
CA ASP A 351 -14.37 -17.41 -18.69
C ASP A 351 -15.85 -17.37 -18.21
N THR A 352 -16.61 -16.34 -18.57
CA THR A 352 -18.03 -16.19 -18.18
C THR A 352 -18.91 -17.19 -18.93
N LEU A 353 -18.70 -17.34 -20.24
CA LEU A 353 -19.39 -18.30 -21.08
C LEU A 353 -19.07 -19.76 -20.70
N GLU A 354 -17.82 -20.04 -20.33
CA GLU A 354 -17.43 -21.37 -19.80
C GLU A 354 -18.11 -21.66 -18.46
N ALA A 355 -18.20 -20.67 -17.57
CA ALA A 355 -18.93 -20.81 -16.32
C ALA A 355 -20.43 -21.03 -16.56
N SER A 356 -21.05 -20.26 -17.47
CA SER A 356 -22.45 -20.42 -17.88
C SER A 356 -22.71 -21.85 -18.39
N LEU A 357 -21.92 -22.32 -19.36
CA LEU A 357 -22.03 -23.67 -19.94
C LEU A 357 -21.91 -24.78 -18.89
N THR A 358 -20.97 -24.64 -17.94
CA THR A 358 -20.71 -25.67 -16.93
C THR A 358 -21.78 -25.68 -15.83
N LEU A 359 -22.32 -24.51 -15.46
CA LEU A 359 -23.23 -24.36 -14.33
C LEU A 359 -24.71 -24.44 -14.74
N GLN A 360 -25.04 -24.24 -16.01
CA GLN A 360 -26.41 -24.31 -16.53
C GLN A 360 -27.16 -25.59 -16.13
N PRO A 361 -26.58 -26.81 -16.17
CA PRO A 361 -27.28 -28.03 -15.78
C PRO A 361 -27.75 -28.04 -14.33
N PHE A 362 -27.12 -27.24 -13.46
CA PHE A 362 -27.39 -27.20 -12.03
C PHE A 362 -28.33 -26.05 -11.63
N PHE A 363 -28.37 -24.96 -12.41
CA PHE A 363 -29.15 -23.76 -12.10
C PHE A 363 -30.35 -23.53 -13.03
N SER A 364 -30.54 -24.35 -14.07
CA SER A 364 -31.70 -24.28 -14.96
C SER A 364 -32.84 -25.22 -14.48
N PRO A 365 -34.12 -24.85 -14.63
CA PRO A 365 -34.63 -23.55 -15.13
C PRO A 365 -34.58 -22.44 -14.07
N LYS A 366 -34.39 -22.79 -12.79
CA LYS A 366 -34.27 -21.84 -11.68
C LYS A 366 -33.16 -22.28 -10.71
N PRO A 367 -32.33 -21.36 -10.21
CA PRO A 367 -31.34 -21.69 -9.18
C PRO A 367 -32.01 -22.12 -7.87
N THR A 368 -31.58 -23.25 -7.32
CA THR A 368 -32.09 -23.79 -6.04
C THR A 368 -30.94 -24.20 -5.11
N ALA A 369 -31.23 -24.35 -3.82
CA ALA A 369 -30.25 -24.85 -2.85
C ALA A 369 -29.77 -26.28 -3.20
N HIS A 370 -30.65 -27.12 -3.77
CA HIS A 370 -30.31 -28.48 -4.19
C HIS A 370 -29.35 -28.45 -5.39
N GLY A 371 -29.67 -27.67 -6.43
CA GLY A 371 -28.79 -27.51 -7.59
C GLY A 371 -27.41 -26.97 -7.23
N LEU A 372 -27.34 -26.01 -6.29
CA LEU A 372 -26.06 -25.52 -5.75
C LEU A 372 -25.26 -26.61 -5.05
N ARG A 373 -25.92 -27.47 -4.26
CA ARG A 373 -25.25 -28.60 -3.60
C ARG A 373 -24.67 -29.58 -4.61
N ASP A 374 -25.41 -29.89 -5.67
CA ASP A 374 -24.96 -30.79 -6.73
C ASP A 374 -23.77 -30.19 -7.50
N ALA A 375 -23.84 -28.89 -7.82
CA ALA A 375 -22.72 -28.17 -8.45
C ALA A 375 -21.45 -28.16 -7.59
N LEU A 376 -21.58 -28.10 -6.25
CA LEU A 376 -20.44 -28.15 -5.33
C LEU A 376 -19.81 -29.55 -5.23
N ASN A 377 -20.58 -30.60 -5.52
CA ASN A 377 -20.10 -31.98 -5.53
C ASN A 377 -19.49 -32.38 -6.89
N ASP A 378 -19.79 -31.67 -7.97
CA ASP A 378 -19.13 -31.84 -9.26
C ASP A 378 -17.79 -31.08 -9.33
N THR A 379 -16.73 -31.78 -9.74
CA THR A 379 -15.36 -31.22 -9.76
C THR A 379 -15.22 -30.04 -10.74
N LYS A 380 -15.88 -30.10 -11.90
CA LYS A 380 -15.78 -29.06 -12.93
C LYS A 380 -16.61 -27.83 -12.54
N ALA A 381 -17.83 -28.04 -12.09
CA ALA A 381 -18.71 -26.98 -11.58
C ALA A 381 -18.09 -26.27 -10.38
N ARG A 382 -17.54 -27.01 -9.40
CA ARG A 382 -16.82 -26.42 -8.25
C ARG A 382 -15.64 -25.55 -8.70
N ALA A 383 -14.90 -25.95 -9.72
CA ALA A 383 -13.81 -25.15 -10.26
C ALA A 383 -14.31 -23.83 -10.88
N GLN A 384 -15.45 -23.84 -11.57
CA GLN A 384 -16.08 -22.62 -12.10
C GLN A 384 -16.65 -21.72 -11.00
N LEU A 385 -17.32 -22.30 -10.00
CA LEU A 385 -17.78 -21.56 -8.82
C LEU A 385 -16.63 -20.83 -8.13
N ARG A 386 -15.50 -21.52 -7.92
CA ARG A 386 -14.28 -20.92 -7.37
C ARG A 386 -13.79 -19.72 -8.18
N ARG A 387 -13.82 -19.80 -9.51
CA ARG A 387 -13.43 -18.68 -10.40
C ARG A 387 -14.40 -17.51 -10.30
N LEU A 388 -15.71 -17.77 -10.33
CA LEU A 388 -16.74 -16.74 -10.21
C LEU A 388 -16.65 -15.99 -8.87
N ILE A 389 -16.54 -16.70 -7.75
CA ILE A 389 -16.44 -16.10 -6.42
C ILE A 389 -15.15 -15.28 -6.29
N ARG A 390 -14.02 -15.81 -6.76
CA ARG A 390 -12.75 -15.07 -6.77
C ARG A 390 -12.86 -13.76 -7.56
N ARG A 391 -13.59 -13.78 -8.68
CA ARG A 391 -13.83 -12.59 -9.51
C ARG A 391 -14.77 -11.60 -8.81
N ALA A 392 -15.90 -12.06 -8.27
CA ALA A 392 -16.83 -11.22 -7.50
C ALA A 392 -16.12 -10.49 -6.35
N ARG A 393 -15.28 -11.21 -5.60
CA ARG A 393 -14.42 -10.61 -4.57
C ARG A 393 -13.45 -9.57 -5.16
N GLY A 394 -12.81 -9.88 -6.28
CA GLY A 394 -11.87 -8.99 -6.96
C GLY A 394 -12.49 -7.67 -7.42
N GLU A 395 -13.75 -7.69 -7.85
CA GLU A 395 -14.51 -6.50 -8.24
C GLU A 395 -14.91 -5.64 -7.03
N ARG A 396 -15.25 -6.28 -5.90
CA ARG A 396 -15.74 -5.60 -4.69
C ARG A 396 -14.62 -5.10 -3.77
N VAL A 397 -13.51 -5.84 -3.63
CA VAL A 397 -12.44 -5.54 -2.65
C VAL A 397 -11.86 -4.14 -2.81
N GLY A 398 -11.71 -3.62 -4.03
CA GLY A 398 -11.20 -2.28 -4.26
C GLY A 398 -12.22 -1.15 -4.04
N THR A 399 -13.47 -1.49 -3.69
CA THR A 399 -14.62 -0.59 -3.80
C THR A 399 -15.42 -0.44 -2.50
N VAL A 400 -15.66 -1.56 -1.79
CA VAL A 400 -16.39 -1.58 -0.50
C VAL A 400 -15.49 -1.81 0.71
N ILE A 401 -14.23 -2.17 0.47
CA ILE A 401 -13.19 -2.24 1.49
C ILE A 401 -12.16 -1.16 1.21
N ALA A 402 -11.62 -0.58 2.29
CA ALA A 402 -10.49 0.33 2.20
C ALA A 402 -9.41 0.00 3.23
N ASP A 403 -8.19 0.47 2.97
CA ASP A 403 -7.13 0.47 3.96
C ASP A 403 -6.94 1.87 4.54
N LEU A 404 -6.84 1.95 5.87
CA LEU A 404 -6.30 3.10 6.58
C LEU A 404 -4.77 3.07 6.46
N THR A 405 -4.25 3.67 5.38
CA THR A 405 -2.82 3.61 5.00
C THR A 405 -1.95 4.58 5.78
N VAL A 406 -2.55 5.63 6.32
CA VAL A 406 -1.92 6.64 7.18
C VAL A 406 -2.84 6.83 8.37
N CYS A 407 -2.29 6.78 9.59
CA CYS A 407 -3.01 7.10 10.81
C CYS A 407 -2.01 7.39 11.93
N GLY A 408 -2.08 8.59 12.47
CA GLY A 408 -1.22 8.98 13.58
C GLY A 408 -1.42 10.43 13.98
N ALA A 409 -1.14 10.72 15.24
CA ALA A 409 -1.08 12.09 15.73
C ALA A 409 0.32 12.67 15.57
N VAL A 410 0.38 13.98 15.41
CA VAL A 410 1.63 14.74 15.41
C VAL A 410 1.92 15.26 16.82
N ALA A 411 3.16 15.69 17.06
CA ALA A 411 3.51 16.39 18.30
C ALA A 411 2.73 17.72 18.42
N PRO A 412 2.35 18.16 19.63
CA PRO A 412 2.50 17.48 20.93
C PRO A 412 1.36 16.49 21.24
N TYR A 413 0.31 16.43 20.43
CA TYR A 413 -0.90 15.62 20.69
C TYR A 413 -0.65 14.12 20.79
N ASN A 414 0.39 13.61 20.14
CA ASN A 414 0.81 12.21 20.25
C ASN A 414 1.07 11.77 21.71
N ALA A 415 1.55 12.67 22.58
CA ALA A 415 1.77 12.39 23.99
C ALA A 415 0.46 12.07 24.75
N LEU A 416 -0.65 12.68 24.32
CA LEU A 416 -2.01 12.48 24.85
C LEU A 416 -2.73 11.25 24.26
N ALA A 417 -2.01 10.39 23.53
CA ALA A 417 -2.60 9.30 22.75
C ALA A 417 -3.65 9.77 21.73
N ALA A 418 -3.49 10.96 21.15
CA ALA A 418 -4.35 11.41 20.06
C ALA A 418 -4.23 10.52 18.80
N GLY A 419 -3.22 9.66 18.70
CA GLY A 419 -3.15 8.66 17.62
C GLY A 419 -4.36 7.72 17.59
N LYS A 420 -5.01 7.48 18.72
CA LYS A 420 -6.25 6.69 18.75
C LYS A 420 -7.53 7.53 18.59
N LEU A 421 -7.50 8.83 18.87
CA LEU A 421 -8.51 9.78 18.38
C LEU A 421 -8.54 9.78 16.85
N VAL A 422 -7.37 9.92 16.22
CA VAL A 422 -7.23 9.88 14.76
C VAL A 422 -7.75 8.57 14.20
N GLY A 423 -7.45 7.44 14.84
CA GLY A 423 -7.97 6.13 14.45
C GLY A 423 -9.50 6.02 14.52
N ALA A 424 -10.11 6.53 15.60
CA ALA A 424 -11.58 6.53 15.75
C ALA A 424 -12.25 7.45 14.72
N LEU A 425 -11.76 8.69 14.56
CA LEU A 425 -12.27 9.64 13.58
C LEU A 425 -12.09 9.14 12.14
N ALA A 426 -10.99 8.42 11.84
CA ALA A 426 -10.73 7.89 10.52
C ALA A 426 -11.72 6.81 10.06
N VAL A 427 -12.52 6.24 10.97
CA VAL A 427 -13.58 5.26 10.64
C VAL A 427 -14.97 5.76 11.07
N SER A 428 -15.10 7.08 11.27
CA SER A 428 -16.35 7.73 11.65
C SER A 428 -17.32 7.88 10.47
N PRO A 429 -18.62 8.11 10.74
CA PRO A 429 -19.63 8.39 9.72
C PRO A 429 -19.23 9.43 8.67
N LYS A 430 -18.66 10.56 9.10
CA LYS A 430 -18.23 11.63 8.18
C LYS A 430 -17.16 11.17 7.18
N ILE A 431 -16.25 10.27 7.58
CA ILE A 431 -15.26 9.70 6.65
C ILE A 431 -15.93 8.75 5.67
N ILE A 432 -16.86 7.93 6.13
CA ILE A 432 -17.59 6.98 5.27
C ILE A 432 -18.43 7.75 4.24
N ALA A 433 -19.15 8.79 4.68
CA ALA A 433 -19.91 9.67 3.81
C ALA A 433 -19.02 10.41 2.80
N ALA A 434 -17.88 10.98 3.26
CA ALA A 434 -16.93 11.65 2.38
C ALA A 434 -16.30 10.70 1.35
N TYR A 435 -16.00 9.45 1.75
CA TYR A 435 -15.51 8.43 0.83
C TYR A 435 -16.56 8.09 -0.23
N ARG A 436 -17.80 7.84 0.18
CA ARG A 436 -18.92 7.58 -0.72
C ARG A 436 -19.08 8.72 -1.73
N ALA A 437 -19.23 9.96 -1.26
CA ALA A 437 -19.38 11.14 -2.10
C ALA A 437 -18.22 11.31 -3.09
N LYS A 438 -16.97 11.04 -2.68
CA LYS A 438 -15.79 11.14 -3.55
C LYS A 438 -15.76 10.08 -4.67
N TYR A 439 -16.35 8.91 -4.45
CA TYR A 439 -16.25 7.76 -5.36
C TYR A 439 -17.56 7.33 -6.02
N THR A 440 -18.66 8.05 -5.78
CA THR A 440 -19.88 8.04 -6.61
C THR A 440 -19.57 8.70 -7.96
N ARG A 441 -18.85 7.95 -8.82
CA ARG A 441 -18.43 8.36 -10.16
C ARG A 441 -18.05 7.12 -10.99
N PRO A 442 -18.01 7.22 -12.33
CA PRO A 442 -17.61 6.11 -13.19
C PRO A 442 -16.23 5.55 -12.84
N SER A 443 -16.14 4.22 -12.76
CA SER A 443 -14.89 3.48 -12.57
C SER A 443 -14.20 3.30 -13.91
N GLU A 444 -12.94 3.75 -14.04
CA GLU A 444 -12.21 3.74 -15.31
C GLU A 444 -12.11 2.34 -15.92
N ILE A 445 -11.74 1.32 -15.13
CA ILE A 445 -11.56 -0.05 -15.63
C ILE A 445 -12.91 -0.65 -16.03
N ALA A 446 -13.92 -0.54 -15.17
CA ALA A 446 -15.24 -1.13 -15.45
C ALA A 446 -15.89 -0.45 -16.66
N SER A 447 -15.78 0.88 -16.76
CA SER A 447 -16.34 1.62 -17.89
C SER A 447 -15.63 1.30 -19.20
N SER A 448 -14.30 1.09 -19.17
CA SER A 448 -13.53 0.66 -20.33
C SER A 448 -13.80 -0.81 -20.72
N MET A 449 -14.25 -1.65 -19.80
CA MET A 449 -14.71 -3.01 -20.12
C MET A 449 -16.11 -3.00 -20.75
N ALA A 450 -16.99 -2.12 -20.27
CA ALA A 450 -18.38 -2.04 -20.71
C ALA A 450 -18.60 -1.14 -21.94
N GLY A 451 -17.62 -0.32 -22.32
CA GLY A 451 -17.78 0.69 -23.38
C GLY A 451 -18.74 1.84 -23.00
N ARG A 452 -19.15 1.92 -21.73
CA ARG A 452 -20.11 2.90 -21.18
C ARG A 452 -19.77 3.21 -19.73
N PRO A 453 -20.20 4.34 -19.14
CA PRO A 453 -19.92 4.62 -17.74
C PRO A 453 -20.53 3.56 -16.81
N ILE A 454 -19.70 2.98 -15.93
CA ILE A 454 -20.11 2.05 -14.87
C ILE A 454 -19.67 2.62 -13.53
N GLU A 455 -20.62 2.94 -12.67
CA GLU A 455 -20.35 3.26 -11.27
C GLU A 455 -20.22 1.96 -10.46
N ARG A 456 -19.27 1.92 -9.52
CA ARG A 456 -19.09 0.80 -8.60
C ARG A 456 -19.51 1.24 -7.20
N GLU A 457 -20.08 0.30 -6.44
CA GLU A 457 -20.45 0.51 -5.04
C GLU A 457 -19.30 1.18 -4.24
N SER A 458 -19.66 2.11 -3.38
CA SER A 458 -18.72 2.94 -2.61
C SER A 458 -19.08 3.05 -1.13
N ARG A 459 -20.23 2.50 -0.72
CA ARG A 459 -20.62 2.31 0.68
C ARG A 459 -19.69 1.28 1.34
N LEU A 460 -18.74 1.79 2.13
CA LEU A 460 -17.73 0.97 2.81
C LEU A 460 -18.37 0.04 3.83
N SER A 461 -17.93 -1.22 3.87
CA SER A 461 -18.31 -2.23 4.86
C SER A 461 -17.21 -2.52 5.87
N PHE A 462 -15.96 -2.25 5.50
CA PHE A 462 -14.79 -2.64 6.28
C PHE A 462 -13.60 -1.73 6.00
N ILE A 463 -12.84 -1.44 7.06
CA ILE A 463 -11.56 -0.72 6.96
C ILE A 463 -10.47 -1.58 7.60
N SER A 464 -9.47 -2.00 6.82
CA SER A 464 -8.27 -2.66 7.34
C SER A 464 -7.11 -1.68 7.55
N THR A 465 -6.12 -2.09 8.31
CA THR A 465 -4.82 -1.42 8.38
C THR A 465 -3.72 -2.43 8.72
N THR A 466 -2.48 -2.11 8.33
CA THR A 466 -1.30 -2.83 8.79
C THR A 466 -0.44 -1.92 9.65
N SER A 467 -0.08 -2.38 10.86
CA SER A 467 0.81 -1.63 11.75
C SER A 467 2.18 -1.42 11.12
N LEU A 468 2.97 -0.44 11.59
CA LEU A 468 4.36 -0.34 11.16
C LEU A 468 5.24 -1.47 11.74
N TYR A 469 4.93 -1.89 12.97
CA TYR A 469 5.72 -2.83 13.76
C TYR A 469 4.91 -4.08 14.14
N GLY A 470 5.56 -5.25 14.17
CA GLY A 470 4.96 -6.52 14.62
C GLY A 470 4.76 -6.63 16.13
N SER A 471 5.50 -5.86 16.93
CA SER A 471 5.48 -5.90 18.41
C SER A 471 4.52 -4.87 19.03
N GLY A 472 3.34 -4.71 18.43
CA GLY A 472 2.23 -3.87 18.89
C GLY A 472 2.12 -2.49 18.22
N SER A 473 0.88 -2.01 18.04
CA SER A 473 0.55 -0.66 17.56
C SER A 473 -0.13 0.16 18.66
N SER A 474 0.50 1.27 19.06
CA SER A 474 -0.08 2.13 20.10
C SER A 474 -1.37 2.80 19.64
N GLN A 475 -1.60 3.03 18.35
CA GLN A 475 -2.84 3.64 17.86
C GLN A 475 -4.01 2.65 17.91
N TYR A 476 -3.85 1.44 17.39
CA TYR A 476 -4.97 0.51 17.22
C TYR A 476 -5.23 -0.40 18.43
N ASN A 477 -4.20 -0.66 19.25
CA ASN A 477 -4.34 -1.57 20.38
C ASN A 477 -5.39 -1.08 21.40
N ARG A 478 -6.32 -1.95 21.81
CA ARG A 478 -7.43 -1.66 22.75
C ARG A 478 -8.34 -0.50 22.33
N LEU A 479 -8.31 -0.11 21.05
CA LEU A 479 -9.17 0.93 20.51
C LEU A 479 -10.55 0.32 20.19
N ARG A 480 -11.48 0.49 21.12
CA ARG A 480 -12.89 0.07 21.02
C ARG A 480 -13.78 1.09 21.72
N TRP A 481 -14.92 1.45 21.15
CA TRP A 481 -15.85 2.43 21.72
C TRP A 481 -17.31 2.01 21.52
N PRO A 482 -18.23 2.49 22.37
CA PRO A 482 -19.66 2.23 22.21
C PRO A 482 -20.16 2.78 20.87
N ALA A 483 -20.99 2.01 20.15
CA ALA A 483 -21.48 2.41 18.83
C ALA A 483 -22.34 3.69 18.88
N GLU A 484 -22.96 3.98 20.02
CA GLU A 484 -23.76 5.17 20.29
C GLU A 484 -22.97 6.46 20.05
N VAL A 485 -21.65 6.46 20.29
CA VAL A 485 -20.76 7.60 20.04
C VAL A 485 -20.75 8.00 18.56
N VAL A 486 -21.10 7.07 17.66
CA VAL A 486 -21.20 7.27 16.22
C VAL A 486 -22.61 6.98 15.69
N GLY A 487 -23.62 7.07 16.56
CA GLY A 487 -25.03 6.92 16.22
C GLY A 487 -25.50 5.49 15.95
N GLY A 488 -24.74 4.48 16.37
CA GLY A 488 -25.14 3.07 16.34
C GLY A 488 -26.02 2.64 17.52
N SER A 489 -26.38 1.37 17.55
CA SER A 489 -27.28 0.77 18.55
C SER A 489 -26.63 0.63 19.93
N ASN A 490 -27.46 0.68 20.99
CA ASN A 490 -27.00 0.48 22.37
C ASN A 490 -26.49 -0.95 22.59
N GLY A 491 -25.33 -1.08 23.25
CA GLY A 491 -24.70 -2.36 23.55
C GLY A 491 -23.76 -2.88 22.46
N GLU A 492 -23.77 -2.27 21.28
CA GLU A 492 -22.80 -2.55 20.23
C GLU A 492 -21.50 -1.76 20.40
N GLN A 493 -20.43 -2.23 19.76
CA GLN A 493 -19.13 -1.56 19.82
C GLN A 493 -18.44 -1.56 18.46
N ILE A 494 -17.79 -0.44 18.15
CA ILE A 494 -16.83 -0.36 17.06
C ILE A 494 -15.43 -0.58 17.63
N SER A 495 -14.63 -1.40 16.98
CA SER A 495 -13.26 -1.70 17.45
C SER A 495 -12.28 -1.99 16.33
N PHE A 496 -11.01 -1.65 16.58
CA PHE A 496 -9.88 -2.19 15.83
C PHE A 496 -9.52 -3.57 16.38
N THR A 497 -9.87 -4.60 15.63
CA THR A 497 -9.62 -6.01 15.98
C THR A 497 -8.33 -6.49 15.33
N GLU A 498 -7.45 -7.14 16.08
CA GLU A 498 -6.27 -7.82 15.53
C GLU A 498 -6.70 -9.08 14.79
N LEU A 499 -6.41 -9.13 13.48
CA LEU A 499 -6.82 -10.22 12.59
C LEU A 499 -5.70 -11.25 12.39
N GLY A 500 -4.46 -10.87 12.70
CA GLY A 500 -3.28 -11.72 12.52
C GLY A 500 -2.02 -10.91 12.20
N ARG A 501 -0.98 -11.61 11.70
CA ARG A 501 0.30 -11.00 11.33
C ARG A 501 0.65 -11.34 9.89
N SER A 502 0.87 -10.31 9.09
CA SER A 502 1.36 -10.47 7.72
C SER A 502 2.86 -10.74 7.70
N ARG A 503 3.30 -11.56 6.73
CA ARG A 503 4.73 -11.84 6.46
C ARG A 503 5.42 -10.76 5.61
N SER A 504 4.75 -9.63 5.36
CA SER A 504 5.20 -8.45 4.61
C SER A 504 5.97 -8.74 3.30
N PHE A 505 5.29 -8.61 2.15
CA PHE A 505 5.90 -8.74 0.82
C PHE A 505 5.97 -7.40 0.07
N GLY A 506 6.98 -7.20 -0.77
CA GLY A 506 7.06 -6.05 -1.67
C GLY A 506 8.48 -5.67 -2.08
N THR A 507 8.62 -4.47 -2.66
CA THR A 507 9.89 -3.99 -3.24
C THR A 507 10.58 -2.89 -2.45
N SER A 508 10.10 -2.59 -1.25
CA SER A 508 10.65 -1.48 -0.46
C SER A 508 12.11 -1.71 -0.04
N GLN A 509 12.63 -2.92 -0.24
CA GLN A 509 14.04 -3.23 -0.02
C GLN A 509 14.97 -2.61 -1.06
N PHE A 510 14.45 -2.32 -2.24
CA PHE A 510 15.25 -1.93 -3.40
C PHE A 510 15.11 -0.43 -3.69
N THR A 511 16.24 0.26 -3.78
CA THR A 511 16.37 1.68 -4.15
C THR A 511 16.02 1.92 -5.62
N ASP A 512 15.82 3.17 -6.02
CA ASP A 512 15.45 3.50 -7.42
C ASP A 512 16.57 3.09 -8.39
N GLU A 513 17.82 3.29 -7.99
CA GLU A 513 19.04 2.91 -8.70
C GLU A 513 19.11 1.38 -8.90
N THR A 514 18.78 0.59 -7.87
CA THR A 514 18.72 -0.87 -7.97
C THR A 514 17.61 -1.32 -8.91
N VAL A 515 16.42 -0.72 -8.82
CA VAL A 515 15.32 -1.03 -9.73
C VAL A 515 15.69 -0.71 -11.17
N GLU A 516 16.39 0.40 -11.43
CA GLU A 516 16.87 0.76 -12.76
C GLU A 516 17.89 -0.26 -13.29
N ALA A 517 18.88 -0.67 -12.48
CA ALA A 517 19.85 -1.69 -12.85
C ALA A 517 19.19 -3.04 -13.17
N LEU A 518 18.23 -3.47 -12.34
CA LEU A 518 17.44 -4.69 -12.54
C LEU A 518 16.62 -4.65 -13.85
N VAL A 519 15.96 -3.53 -14.12
CA VAL A 519 15.20 -3.32 -15.37
C VAL A 519 16.14 -3.38 -16.57
N ARG A 520 17.30 -2.72 -16.50
CA ARG A 520 18.30 -2.71 -17.57
C ARG A 520 18.79 -4.13 -17.89
N LEU A 521 19.14 -4.91 -16.86
CA LEU A 521 19.53 -6.32 -17.02
C LEU A 521 18.42 -7.15 -17.69
N SER A 522 17.17 -7.02 -17.23
CA SER A 522 16.06 -7.78 -17.80
C SER A 522 15.83 -7.49 -19.29
N ARG A 523 16.03 -6.25 -19.73
CA ARG A 523 15.91 -5.85 -21.14
C ARG A 523 16.98 -6.51 -22.00
N ILE A 524 18.22 -6.50 -21.52
CA ILE A 524 19.36 -7.09 -22.24
C ILE A 524 19.20 -8.60 -22.38
N LYS A 525 18.68 -9.29 -21.36
CA LYS A 525 18.40 -10.73 -21.39
C LYS A 525 17.13 -11.12 -22.16
N GLY A 526 16.54 -10.20 -22.92
CA GLY A 526 15.42 -10.51 -23.82
C GLY A 526 14.09 -10.74 -23.11
N ALA A 527 13.85 -10.13 -21.94
CA ALA A 527 12.52 -10.18 -21.33
C ALA A 527 11.49 -9.58 -22.29
N VAL A 528 10.63 -10.45 -22.84
CA VAL A 528 9.59 -10.11 -23.84
C VAL A 528 8.53 -9.17 -23.26
N VAL A 529 8.35 -9.19 -21.93
CA VAL A 529 7.32 -8.40 -21.24
C VAL A 529 7.84 -7.01 -20.87
N ARG A 530 7.37 -5.99 -21.60
CA ARG A 530 7.51 -4.59 -21.17
C ARG A 530 6.49 -4.30 -20.06
N VAL A 531 6.98 -4.09 -18.84
CA VAL A 531 6.14 -3.60 -17.74
C VAL A 531 5.92 -2.10 -17.94
N ASN A 532 4.80 -1.76 -18.56
CA ASN A 532 4.38 -0.38 -18.71
C ASN A 532 3.68 0.06 -17.40
N SER A 533 3.75 1.35 -17.09
CA SER A 533 3.08 1.91 -15.90
C SER A 533 1.68 2.42 -16.25
N VAL A 534 1.01 1.71 -17.17
CA VAL A 534 -0.33 1.99 -17.69
C VAL A 534 -1.37 1.49 -16.69
N PHE A 535 -2.42 2.26 -16.47
CA PHE A 535 -3.45 1.91 -15.51
C PHE A 535 -4.21 0.64 -15.95
N GLY A 536 -4.45 -0.27 -15.01
CA GLY A 536 -5.16 -1.53 -15.27
C GLY A 536 -4.31 -2.70 -15.78
N GLU A 537 -3.03 -2.56 -16.11
CA GLU A 537 -2.20 -3.70 -16.60
C GLU A 537 -1.91 -4.79 -15.55
N GLY A 538 -2.17 -4.52 -14.27
CA GLY A 538 -1.97 -5.47 -13.19
C GLY A 538 -1.35 -4.83 -11.95
N VAL A 539 -1.03 -5.67 -10.97
CA VAL A 539 -0.52 -5.24 -9.66
C VAL A 539 0.85 -4.57 -9.79
N SER A 540 1.09 -3.51 -9.01
CA SER A 540 2.33 -2.72 -8.84
C SER A 540 3.39 -2.87 -9.96
N PRO A 541 3.55 -1.88 -10.86
CA PRO A 541 4.58 -1.89 -11.90
C PRO A 541 6.01 -2.07 -11.34
N ARG A 542 6.32 -1.49 -10.18
CA ARG A 542 7.63 -1.64 -9.52
C ARG A 542 7.87 -3.11 -9.12
N LEU A 543 6.88 -3.78 -8.55
CA LEU A 543 6.97 -5.19 -8.16
C LEU A 543 7.24 -6.09 -9.37
N ARG A 544 6.52 -5.88 -10.47
CA ARG A 544 6.73 -6.63 -11.71
C ARG A 544 8.15 -6.43 -12.26
N LYS A 545 8.65 -5.19 -12.28
CA LYS A 545 10.02 -4.85 -12.72
C LYS A 545 11.10 -5.54 -11.88
N VAL A 546 10.98 -5.47 -10.55
CA VAL A 546 11.94 -6.11 -9.63
C VAL A 546 11.93 -7.63 -9.80
N ARG A 547 10.74 -8.27 -9.90
CA ARG A 547 10.63 -9.71 -10.14
C ARG A 547 11.36 -10.14 -11.42
N LEU A 548 11.16 -9.40 -12.51
CA LEU A 548 11.84 -9.69 -13.79
C LEU A 548 13.36 -9.56 -13.68
N GLY A 549 13.85 -8.50 -13.02
CA GLY A 549 15.29 -8.32 -12.83
C GLY A 549 15.94 -9.37 -11.93
N LEU A 550 15.30 -9.72 -10.81
CA LEU A 550 15.79 -10.77 -9.92
C LEU A 550 15.80 -12.14 -10.62
N ALA A 551 14.77 -12.44 -11.41
CA ALA A 551 14.75 -13.63 -12.25
C ALA A 551 15.89 -13.64 -13.28
N ALA A 552 16.23 -12.48 -13.88
CA ALA A 552 17.36 -12.37 -14.81
C ALA A 552 18.74 -12.58 -14.14
N LEU A 553 18.85 -12.31 -12.83
CA LEU A 553 19.99 -12.67 -11.98
C LEU A 553 19.99 -14.15 -11.56
N GLY A 554 18.92 -14.89 -11.80
CA GLY A 554 18.75 -16.25 -11.28
C GLY A 554 18.50 -16.30 -9.77
N TRP A 555 18.14 -15.18 -9.16
CA TRP A 555 17.93 -15.07 -7.71
C TRP A 555 16.47 -15.40 -7.34
N PRO A 556 16.21 -16.00 -6.16
CA PRO A 556 14.88 -16.42 -5.75
C PRO A 556 13.99 -15.22 -5.39
N SER A 557 13.29 -14.70 -6.40
CA SER A 557 12.50 -13.47 -6.28
C SER A 557 11.42 -13.52 -5.19
N SER A 558 10.76 -14.66 -4.97
CA SER A 558 9.73 -14.81 -3.94
C SER A 558 10.26 -14.62 -2.53
N GLU A 559 11.50 -15.06 -2.29
CA GLU A 559 12.16 -14.99 -0.99
C GLU A 559 12.75 -13.60 -0.75
N LEU A 560 13.43 -13.03 -1.76
CA LEU A 560 14.03 -11.69 -1.67
C LEU A 560 13.01 -10.56 -1.60
N LEU A 561 11.75 -10.80 -1.97
CA LEU A 561 10.65 -9.83 -1.81
C LEU A 561 10.00 -9.87 -0.41
N LYS A 562 10.41 -10.80 0.47
CA LYS A 562 9.97 -10.83 1.87
C LYS A 562 10.80 -9.84 2.66
N HIS A 563 10.15 -8.89 3.33
CA HIS A 563 10.83 -7.78 4.04
C HIS A 563 11.55 -8.17 5.32
N GLY A 564 11.45 -9.44 5.75
CA GLY A 564 12.03 -9.88 7.03
C GLY A 564 11.44 -9.12 8.23
N ARG A 565 10.17 -8.73 8.15
CA ARG A 565 9.44 -8.07 9.25
C ARG A 565 7.97 -8.43 9.25
N GLU A 566 7.41 -8.60 10.44
CA GLU A 566 5.99 -8.83 10.64
C GLU A 566 5.25 -7.50 10.84
N ARG A 567 4.01 -7.45 10.35
CA ARG A 567 3.09 -6.33 10.59
C ARG A 567 1.77 -6.90 11.06
N ILE A 568 1.23 -6.34 12.13
CA ILE A 568 -0.08 -6.73 12.66
C ILE A 568 -1.15 -6.20 11.70
N VAL A 569 -2.07 -7.07 11.31
CA VAL A 569 -3.25 -6.71 10.54
C VAL A 569 -4.37 -6.38 11.51
N TYR A 570 -4.96 -5.19 11.38
CA TYR A 570 -6.16 -4.81 12.11
C TYR A 570 -7.33 -4.60 11.15
N GLY A 571 -8.54 -4.77 11.66
CA GLY A 571 -9.79 -4.54 10.94
C GLY A 571 -10.84 -3.83 11.78
N VAL A 572 -11.65 -3.00 11.12
CA VAL A 572 -12.85 -2.40 11.69
C VAL A 572 -14.05 -2.83 10.84
N LYS A 573 -14.94 -3.62 11.44
CA LYS A 573 -16.25 -4.00 10.88
C LYS A 573 -17.18 -2.80 10.99
N LEU A 574 -17.72 -2.34 9.87
CA LEU A 574 -18.67 -1.21 9.82
C LEU A 574 -20.13 -1.65 9.67
N VAL A 575 -20.36 -2.90 9.24
CA VAL A 575 -21.68 -3.45 8.96
C VAL A 575 -21.83 -4.84 9.56
N GLU A 576 -23.03 -5.22 10.01
CA GLU A 576 -23.35 -6.54 10.59
C GLU A 576 -23.16 -7.67 9.56
N ASN A 577 -23.78 -7.51 8.38
CA ASN A 577 -23.77 -8.45 7.26
C ASN A 577 -22.48 -8.41 6.41
N LEU A 578 -21.32 -8.24 7.05
CA LEU A 578 -20.04 -7.94 6.41
C LEU A 578 -19.67 -8.87 5.25
N ARG A 579 -19.73 -10.19 5.43
CA ARG A 579 -19.32 -11.17 4.41
C ARG A 579 -20.21 -11.10 3.18
N ASP A 580 -21.51 -11.22 3.41
CA ASP A 580 -22.53 -11.35 2.37
C ASP A 580 -22.71 -10.02 1.63
N TYR A 581 -22.76 -8.90 2.36
CA TYR A 581 -22.65 -7.59 1.74
C TYR A 581 -21.34 -7.47 0.99
N SER A 582 -20.15 -7.69 1.55
CA SER A 582 -18.91 -7.44 0.79
C SER A 582 -18.76 -8.25 -0.51
N LEU A 583 -19.35 -9.45 -0.58
CA LEU A 583 -19.43 -10.26 -1.81
C LEU A 583 -20.51 -9.81 -2.82
N GLY A 584 -21.46 -8.98 -2.38
CA GLY A 584 -22.61 -8.54 -3.18
C GLY A 584 -23.77 -9.54 -3.18
N ILE A 585 -23.82 -10.42 -2.18
CA ILE A 585 -24.97 -11.31 -1.92
C ILE A 585 -26.11 -10.48 -1.33
N ASP A 586 -25.77 -9.60 -0.38
CA ASP A 586 -26.68 -8.59 0.13
C ASP A 586 -26.53 -7.29 -0.65
N PRO A 587 -27.63 -6.68 -1.12
CA PRO A 587 -27.57 -5.42 -1.85
C PRO A 587 -27.28 -4.24 -0.92
N ASP A 588 -27.67 -4.33 0.35
CA ASP A 588 -27.62 -3.23 1.29
C ASP A 588 -26.76 -3.53 2.53
N PRO A 589 -25.96 -2.55 3.00
CA PRO A 589 -25.18 -2.68 4.22
C PRO A 589 -26.05 -2.44 5.46
N GLU A 590 -25.93 -3.31 6.44
CA GLU A 590 -26.53 -3.15 7.77
C GLU A 590 -25.52 -2.46 8.70
N TYR A 591 -25.45 -1.13 8.69
CA TYR A 591 -24.41 -0.38 9.41
C TYR A 591 -24.51 -0.48 10.93
N LEU A 592 -23.34 -0.67 11.58
CA LEU A 592 -23.13 -0.58 13.04
C LEU A 592 -23.01 0.87 13.55
N LEU A 593 -23.20 1.84 12.66
CA LEU A 593 -23.08 3.28 12.90
C LEU A 593 -24.14 4.00 12.08
N ASN A 594 -24.42 5.26 12.39
CA ASN A 594 -25.28 6.08 11.55
C ASN A 594 -24.43 6.79 10.48
N PRO A 595 -24.46 6.38 9.19
CA PRO A 595 -23.62 6.98 8.15
C PRO A 595 -23.97 8.45 7.85
N GLU A 596 -25.16 8.91 8.25
CA GLU A 596 -25.63 10.29 8.05
C GLU A 596 -25.24 11.21 9.21
N LEU A 597 -24.62 10.69 10.27
CA LEU A 597 -24.18 11.51 11.40
C LEU A 597 -23.02 12.43 10.95
N THR A 598 -23.21 13.73 11.12
CA THR A 598 -22.19 14.74 10.77
C THR A 598 -21.38 15.22 11.97
N ASP A 599 -21.89 15.04 13.18
CA ASP A 599 -21.20 15.45 14.41
C ASP A 599 -20.04 14.51 14.73
N GLU A 600 -18.91 15.11 15.04
CA GLU A 600 -17.66 14.43 15.42
C GLU A 600 -17.20 14.77 16.83
N THR A 601 -17.92 15.68 17.51
CA THR A 601 -17.65 16.12 18.88
C THR A 601 -17.71 14.95 19.85
N SER A 602 -18.72 14.08 19.69
CA SER A 602 -18.92 12.89 20.53
C SER A 602 -17.71 11.96 20.55
N VAL A 603 -17.01 11.79 19.42
CA VAL A 603 -15.78 10.98 19.33
C VAL A 603 -14.61 11.66 20.04
N GLY A 604 -14.51 12.99 19.91
CA GLY A 604 -13.51 13.81 20.61
C GLY A 604 -13.65 13.73 22.12
N ASP A 605 -14.87 13.92 22.62
CA ASP A 605 -15.20 13.89 24.04
C ASP A 605 -14.94 12.51 24.63
N TRP A 606 -15.43 11.45 23.97
CA TRP A 606 -15.17 10.07 24.37
C TRP A 606 -13.66 9.77 24.47
N TRP A 607 -12.87 10.22 23.49
CA TRP A 607 -11.43 10.01 23.50
C TRP A 607 -10.76 10.74 24.66
N PHE A 608 -11.15 11.99 24.89
CA PHE A 608 -10.56 12.81 25.93
C PHE A 608 -10.85 12.22 27.32
N GLU A 609 -12.10 11.86 27.59
CA GLU A 609 -12.51 11.21 28.83
C GLU A 609 -11.81 9.87 29.05
N ARG A 610 -11.72 9.06 28.00
CA ARG A 610 -11.14 7.72 28.11
C ARG A 610 -9.62 7.75 28.27
N TRP A 611 -8.92 8.63 27.57
CA TRP A 611 -7.45 8.63 27.50
C TRP A 611 -6.79 9.99 27.70
N GLY A 612 -7.33 11.05 27.08
CA GLY A 612 -6.72 12.37 27.08
C GLY A 612 -6.51 12.93 28.49
N ARG A 613 -7.57 12.94 29.32
CA ARG A 613 -7.58 13.50 30.68
C ARG A 613 -6.51 12.87 31.58
N ARG A 614 -6.57 11.54 31.77
CA ARG A 614 -5.60 10.82 32.62
C ARG A 614 -4.16 10.93 32.12
N ARG A 615 -3.94 11.12 30.81
CA ARG A 615 -2.60 11.35 30.28
C ARG A 615 -2.11 12.77 30.55
N ALA A 616 -2.99 13.77 30.41
CA ALA A 616 -2.66 15.16 30.67
C ALA A 616 -2.21 15.39 32.13
N GLU A 617 -2.70 14.60 33.08
CA GLU A 617 -2.30 14.67 34.50
C GLU A 617 -0.89 14.10 34.78
N GLN A 618 -0.28 13.35 33.84
CA GLN A 618 0.99 12.67 34.09
C GLN A 618 2.17 13.64 33.91
N PRO A 619 3.07 13.80 34.91
CA PRO A 619 4.22 14.71 34.81
C PRO A 619 5.12 14.43 33.61
N ALA A 620 5.39 13.15 33.31
CA ALA A 620 6.20 12.77 32.16
C ALA A 620 5.56 13.14 30.80
N VAL A 621 4.22 13.12 30.72
CA VAL A 621 3.48 13.51 29.52
C VAL A 621 3.50 15.03 29.36
N LEU A 622 3.29 15.77 30.44
CA LEU A 622 3.40 17.24 30.45
C LEU A 622 4.80 17.68 30.02
N GLU A 623 5.85 17.08 30.57
CA GLU A 623 7.24 17.40 30.20
C GLU A 623 7.52 17.07 28.73
N ALA A 624 7.07 15.90 28.25
CA ALA A 624 7.19 15.55 26.84
C ALA A 624 6.49 16.57 25.94
N MET A 625 5.30 17.05 26.30
CA MET A 625 4.63 18.12 25.54
C MET A 625 5.43 19.43 25.57
N ARG A 626 5.90 19.88 26.74
CA ARG A 626 6.67 21.13 26.91
C ARG A 626 7.99 21.15 26.12
N SER A 627 8.51 19.99 25.72
CA SER A 627 9.68 19.89 24.84
C SER A 627 9.42 20.43 23.41
N HIS A 628 8.16 20.51 22.99
CA HIS A 628 7.75 20.94 21.66
C HIS A 628 7.45 22.45 21.63
N ARG A 629 8.41 23.25 21.15
CA ARG A 629 8.38 24.71 21.25
C ARG A 629 8.39 25.37 19.87
N LEU A 630 7.65 26.47 19.74
CA LEU A 630 7.62 27.29 18.52
C LEU A 630 8.49 28.55 18.61
N ILE A 631 9.15 28.78 19.75
CA ILE A 631 10.15 29.85 19.91
C ILE A 631 11.40 29.48 19.11
N ARG A 632 12.07 30.47 18.51
CA ARG A 632 13.31 30.25 17.75
C ARG A 632 14.50 29.95 18.68
N PRO A 633 15.36 28.95 18.34
CA PRO A 633 15.21 28.00 17.23
C PRO A 633 14.05 27.02 17.48
N VAL A 634 13.21 26.80 16.45
CA VAL A 634 11.99 25.98 16.56
C VAL A 634 12.38 24.53 16.85
N SER A 635 12.04 24.06 18.06
CA SER A 635 12.28 22.70 18.54
C SER A 635 10.93 21.96 18.68
N HIS A 636 10.31 21.63 17.56
CA HIS A 636 8.97 21.03 17.53
C HIS A 636 8.95 19.70 16.79
N GLY A 637 8.37 18.65 17.38
CA GLY A 637 8.39 17.29 16.83
C GLY A 637 7.59 17.12 15.53
N ALA A 638 6.74 18.09 15.20
CA ALA A 638 6.00 18.15 13.93
C ALA A 638 6.70 18.98 12.84
N ARG A 639 7.93 19.45 13.08
CA ARG A 639 8.79 20.07 12.06
C ARG A 639 9.54 18.98 11.29
N VAL A 640 9.63 19.13 9.97
CA VAL A 640 10.41 18.21 9.13
C VAL A 640 11.89 18.44 9.37
N HIS A 641 12.62 17.37 9.72
CA HIS A 641 14.07 17.42 9.87
C HIS A 641 14.70 16.91 8.57
N LEU A 642 15.36 17.81 7.85
CA LEU A 642 16.09 17.44 6.62
C LEU A 642 17.42 16.77 7.02
N PRO A 643 17.74 15.58 6.47
CA PRO A 643 19.07 15.00 6.60
C PRO A 643 20.13 15.96 6.06
N PRO A 644 21.37 15.96 6.59
CA PRO A 644 22.46 16.72 6.00
C PRO A 644 22.61 16.38 4.51
N GLU A 645 23.03 17.37 3.72
CA GLU A 645 23.47 17.08 2.36
C GLU A 645 24.69 16.17 2.47
N ASP A 646 24.76 15.15 1.62
CA ASP A 646 25.99 14.36 1.50
C ASP A 646 27.07 15.37 1.14
N ALA A 647 28.11 15.49 1.98
CA ALA A 647 29.18 16.42 1.70
C ALA A 647 29.70 16.11 0.30
N GLU A 648 29.70 17.09 -0.61
CA GLU A 648 30.56 16.97 -1.78
C GLU A 648 31.95 16.63 -1.25
N PRO A 649 32.63 15.60 -1.78
CA PRO A 649 33.97 15.31 -1.33
C PRO A 649 34.77 16.59 -1.47
N SER A 650 35.26 17.13 -0.35
CA SER A 650 36.13 18.29 -0.41
C SER A 650 37.29 17.92 -1.34
N PRO A 651 37.72 18.81 -2.25
CA PRO A 651 38.88 18.53 -3.12
C PRO A 651 40.18 18.23 -2.36
N SER A 652 40.18 18.32 -1.02
CA SER A 652 41.37 18.19 -0.17
C SER A 652 41.65 16.81 0.42
N GLU A 653 40.74 15.83 0.32
CA GLU A 653 41.00 14.48 0.89
C GLU A 653 41.44 13.43 -0.15
N ALA A 654 41.44 13.79 -1.44
CA ALA A 654 41.99 12.94 -2.51
C ALA A 654 43.53 13.06 -2.68
N THR A 655 44.21 13.88 -1.88
CA THR A 655 45.65 14.17 -2.02
C THR A 655 46.51 13.77 -0.83
N LEU A 656 46.03 12.91 0.08
CA LEU A 656 46.81 12.46 1.26
C LEU A 656 47.22 10.98 1.25
N PHE A 657 47.09 10.28 0.12
CA PHE A 657 47.59 8.90 -0.01
C PHE A 657 48.67 8.69 -1.09
N ASP A 658 49.20 9.77 -1.68
CA ASP A 658 50.33 9.72 -2.64
C ASP A 658 51.49 10.61 -2.18
N ALA A 659 52.00 10.44 -0.95
CA ALA A 659 53.28 11.03 -0.54
C ALA A 659 53.85 10.45 0.75
N GLU A 660 54.05 9.13 0.86
CA GLU A 660 54.98 8.58 1.85
C GLU A 660 55.45 7.20 1.42
N GLY A 661 56.51 7.16 0.62
CA GLY A 661 57.07 5.90 0.15
C GLY A 661 58.09 5.98 -0.97
N LEU A 662 58.91 7.03 -1.04
CA LEU A 662 60.15 6.98 -1.82
C LEU A 662 61.14 8.06 -1.34
N GLN A 663 61.93 7.75 -0.32
CA GLN A 663 63.28 8.32 -0.15
C GLN A 663 64.13 7.52 0.85
N ALA A 664 65.18 6.91 0.28
CA ALA A 664 66.50 6.64 0.84
C ALA A 664 66.73 5.57 1.94
N LYS A 665 67.46 4.54 1.48
CA LYS A 665 68.30 3.54 2.17
C LYS A 665 67.65 2.32 2.80
#